data_AF-A0AAU4S5L2-F1
#
_entry.id   AF-A0AAU4S5L2-F1
#
_cell.length_a   1.000
_cell.length_b   1.000
_cell.length_c   1.000
_cell.angle_alpha   90.00
_cell.angle_beta   90.00
_cell.angle_gamma   90.00
#
_symmetry.space_group_name_H-M   'P 1'
#
loop_
_entity.id
_entity.type
_entity.pdbx_description
1 polymer ?
#
loop_
_entity_poly.entity_id
_entity_poly.type
_entity_poly.pdbx_seq_one_letter_code
_entity_poly.pdbx_strand_id
1 'polypeptide(L)'
;MRSGRRTALLCGGLVLLGSPWMRDPLNEARPDTPLMSLVHRSLYVPAWDLSPSSEGLAEPLYLAGNTALIILLAGAALAPRLLARGPASQGIRWLAAFGAGMILSLIAAMASWAVVKADGEQALMFFGSPTDAVIVNFLVDGLVFGLLLGVALAAVFGGTGTRAAMSCIRERSSTMAPSSPDVPGGVVGSTTPGDTTRHLCAAAYTDPGFTRRVVEDVLRDELGAVAPSPGVDLVPVVRHSLAARRLHRARDHRLVAIYLLIAVFGPLWLVFGNLAFKALAKASRAPRRVVRGREPVDTAAAARWLVGTIAGLLLAGVLFGLFLSALPLSGPWSWLAGSYALGIPPLLAVIGGGVWAYWVMAQEELDVDKRLRESLRRENFSPEAGPEPGESWAIAGVQAVAEAQSGNVTVYSGFSPFVGQGVRQSQWSLSLPLLPERPGTPLTDFDTWDVVERLRARLREAAVRHATAEPPVDGGPSLAALEVEDRVFVSGTQITGDRRLLPVLIKAPVARLSGPAVRDIALDPQGTPRHCLAAHLPLWGGAVVPSQLLHIAVVGRTLHLHCDRHVLTPLRPDLRGVDLLPASLTHAHRAGLLLSALRRSGGALFGAPRAVLGDAFREWGAPRRQRREREAAKTDPAFDRGARLSIREHAMSAEYLDHFQRVDAERAFAALDRHALAAVRDFLDEHGVDTTDFRTQTQTILNHGVLQTGGVSVVGNQAVGPNAQATTTKTAPAPAPQ
;
A
#
# COMPACT_ATOMS: atom_id res chain seq x y z
N MET A 1 -37.43 4.09 21.31
CA MET A 1 -37.95 4.32 22.69
C MET A 1 -36.88 4.22 23.80
N ARG A 2 -35.93 3.26 23.79
CA ARG A 2 -34.94 3.09 24.89
C ARG A 2 -33.95 4.25 25.11
N SER A 3 -33.56 4.98 24.05
CA SER A 3 -32.62 6.12 24.16
C SER A 3 -33.26 7.35 24.84
N GLY A 4 -34.49 7.70 24.45
CA GLY A 4 -35.20 8.87 25.02
C GLY A 4 -35.42 8.76 26.53
N ARG A 5 -35.75 7.57 27.04
CA ARG A 5 -35.91 7.34 28.48
C ARG A 5 -34.60 7.51 29.27
N ARG A 6 -33.47 7.12 28.67
CA ARG A 6 -32.12 7.25 29.26
C ARG A 6 -31.67 8.71 29.32
N THR A 7 -31.93 9.46 28.25
CA THR A 7 -31.70 10.91 28.22
C THR A 7 -32.56 11.63 29.24
N ALA A 8 -33.85 11.29 29.35
CA ALA A 8 -34.74 11.88 30.35
C ALA A 8 -34.29 11.62 31.79
N LEU A 9 -33.79 10.42 32.09
CA LEU A 9 -33.24 10.09 33.41
C LEU A 9 -31.97 10.89 33.73
N LEU A 10 -31.06 11.05 32.77
CA LEU A 10 -29.84 11.83 32.97
C LEU A 10 -30.15 13.32 33.18
N CYS A 11 -31.03 13.88 32.35
CA CYS A 11 -31.47 15.27 32.49
C CYS A 11 -32.24 15.49 33.81
N GLY A 12 -33.12 14.57 34.19
CA GLY A 12 -33.81 14.62 35.49
C GLY A 12 -32.85 14.53 36.67
N GLY A 13 -31.81 13.71 36.58
CA GLY A 13 -30.74 13.63 37.57
C GLY A 13 -29.95 14.94 37.72
N LEU A 14 -29.64 15.62 36.61
CA LEU A 14 -28.98 16.93 36.63
C LEU A 14 -29.85 18.01 37.29
N VAL A 15 -31.15 18.04 36.98
CA VAL A 15 -32.10 18.98 37.61
C VAL A 15 -32.23 18.70 39.10
N LEU A 16 -32.35 17.44 39.52
CA LEU A 16 -32.43 17.10 40.94
C LEU A 16 -31.14 17.47 41.69
N LEU A 17 -29.98 17.16 41.11
CA LEU A 17 -28.68 17.43 41.73
C LEU A 17 -28.44 18.93 41.95
N GLY A 18 -28.85 19.76 41.00
CA GLY A 18 -28.71 21.22 41.09
C GLY A 18 -29.80 21.93 41.90
N SER A 19 -30.83 21.21 42.35
CA SER A 19 -32.02 21.82 42.97
C SER A 19 -31.74 22.42 44.35
N PRO A 20 -32.47 23.48 44.77
CA PRO A 20 -32.33 24.06 46.10
C PRO A 20 -32.45 23.00 47.22
N TRP A 21 -33.41 22.08 47.08
CA TRP A 21 -33.66 21.02 48.06
C TRP A 21 -32.51 20.00 48.22
N MET A 22 -31.68 19.83 47.19
CA MET A 22 -30.49 18.97 47.26
C MET A 22 -29.26 19.75 47.75
N ARG A 23 -29.26 21.09 47.62
CA ARG A 23 -28.20 21.98 48.11
C ARG A 23 -28.24 22.14 49.62
N ASP A 24 -29.42 22.19 50.24
CA ASP A 24 -29.58 22.36 51.69
C ASP A 24 -28.80 21.31 52.52
N PRO A 25 -28.93 19.98 52.28
CA PRO A 25 -28.12 18.98 52.98
C PRO A 25 -26.64 19.02 52.56
N LEU A 26 -26.32 19.48 51.35
CA LEU A 26 -24.94 19.67 50.92
C LEU A 26 -24.26 20.82 51.69
N ASN A 27 -24.99 21.89 51.99
CA ASN A 27 -24.50 23.04 52.75
C ASN A 27 -24.21 22.70 54.22
N GLU A 28 -24.94 21.73 54.79
CA GLU A 28 -24.69 21.23 56.16
C GLU A 28 -23.46 20.31 56.24
N ALA A 29 -23.10 19.65 55.14
CA ALA A 29 -21.93 18.80 55.06
C ALA A 29 -20.64 19.63 55.01
N ARG A 30 -19.84 19.57 56.08
CA ARG A 30 -18.50 20.19 56.13
C ARG A 30 -17.44 19.16 55.74
N PRO A 31 -16.79 19.29 54.57
CA PRO A 31 -15.78 18.33 54.14
C PRO A 31 -14.47 18.49 54.93
N ASP A 32 -13.98 17.40 55.53
CA ASP A 32 -12.78 17.40 56.38
C ASP A 32 -11.45 17.28 55.59
N THR A 33 -11.50 17.08 54.27
CA THR A 33 -10.30 16.90 53.42
C THR A 33 -10.34 17.78 52.17
N PRO A 34 -9.18 18.19 51.63
CA PRO A 34 -9.11 19.05 50.44
C PRO A 34 -9.71 18.40 49.18
N LEU A 35 -9.66 17.07 49.09
CA LEU A 35 -10.31 16.33 48.00
C LEU A 35 -11.84 16.37 48.14
N MET A 36 -12.35 16.20 49.37
CA MET A 36 -13.80 16.28 49.62
C MET A 36 -14.32 17.69 49.42
N SER A 37 -13.56 18.74 49.77
CA SER A 37 -13.95 20.12 49.47
C SER A 37 -13.98 20.41 47.97
N LEU A 38 -13.07 19.83 47.20
CA LEU A 38 -13.05 19.97 45.74
C LEU A 38 -14.27 19.31 45.09
N VAL A 39 -14.57 18.06 45.47
CA VAL A 39 -15.74 17.33 44.97
C VAL A 39 -17.02 18.02 45.41
N HIS A 40 -17.12 18.42 46.66
CA HIS A 40 -18.24 19.17 47.22
C HIS A 40 -18.51 20.45 46.43
N ARG A 41 -17.48 21.27 46.17
CA ARG A 41 -17.59 22.50 45.35
C ARG A 41 -18.03 22.21 43.91
N SER A 42 -17.52 21.13 43.30
CA SER A 42 -17.89 20.75 41.93
C SER A 42 -19.36 20.33 41.78
N LEU A 43 -20.03 19.89 42.84
CA LEU A 43 -21.45 19.53 42.82
C LEU A 43 -22.38 20.74 42.70
N TYR A 44 -21.86 21.97 42.87
CA TYR A 44 -22.61 23.21 42.64
C TYR A 44 -22.59 23.67 41.17
N VAL A 45 -21.83 23.01 40.28
CA VAL A 45 -21.79 23.35 38.84
C VAL A 45 -23.17 23.31 38.16
N PRO A 46 -24.07 22.34 38.43
CA PRO A 46 -25.43 22.34 37.89
C PRO A 46 -26.45 23.13 38.73
N ALA A 47 -26.03 23.97 39.70
CA ALA A 47 -26.94 24.64 40.62
C ALA A 47 -27.95 25.54 39.90
N TRP A 48 -29.20 25.56 40.37
CA TRP A 48 -30.25 26.44 39.86
C TRP A 48 -31.21 26.88 40.96
N ASP A 49 -31.96 27.95 40.68
CA ASP A 49 -33.00 28.48 41.55
C ASP A 49 -34.18 29.02 40.73
N LEU A 50 -35.33 29.30 41.38
CA LEU A 50 -36.55 29.80 40.73
C LEU A 50 -36.81 31.29 40.96
N SER A 51 -36.25 31.87 42.02
CA SER A 51 -36.45 33.28 42.34
C SER A 51 -35.14 33.95 42.74
N PRO A 52 -34.83 35.15 42.23
CA PRO A 52 -33.75 35.95 42.78
C PRO A 52 -34.09 36.30 44.24
N SER A 53 -33.17 36.05 45.17
CA SER A 53 -33.30 36.56 46.54
C SER A 53 -33.20 38.08 46.53
N SER A 54 -33.85 38.75 47.49
CA SER A 54 -34.02 40.22 47.56
C SER A 54 -32.74 41.05 47.77
N GLU A 55 -31.57 40.43 47.71
CA GLU A 55 -30.26 41.06 47.87
C GLU A 55 -29.51 40.98 46.54
N GLY A 56 -29.32 42.12 45.86
CA GLY A 56 -28.83 42.20 44.46
C GLY A 56 -27.47 41.53 44.15
N LEU A 57 -26.67 41.13 45.15
CA LEU A 57 -25.44 40.33 44.95
C LEU A 57 -25.72 38.87 44.56
N ALA A 58 -26.93 38.36 44.81
CA ALA A 58 -27.32 36.99 44.50
C ALA A 58 -27.84 36.81 43.07
N GLU A 59 -28.21 37.90 42.39
CA GLU A 59 -28.74 37.88 41.03
C GLU A 59 -27.75 37.35 39.97
N PRO A 60 -26.46 37.78 39.92
CA PRO A 60 -25.48 37.22 38.98
C PRO A 60 -25.15 35.76 39.27
N LEU A 61 -25.13 35.35 40.54
CA LEU A 61 -24.90 33.95 40.96
C LEU A 61 -26.02 33.03 40.51
N TYR A 62 -27.27 33.50 40.63
CA TYR A 62 -28.48 32.84 40.14
C TYR A 62 -28.44 32.63 38.62
N LEU A 63 -28.15 33.70 37.86
CA LEU A 63 -28.06 33.66 36.40
C LEU A 63 -26.92 32.73 35.94
N ALA A 64 -25.79 32.75 36.64
CA ALA A 64 -24.65 31.91 36.35
C ALA A 64 -24.95 30.42 36.53
N GLY A 65 -25.64 30.03 37.60
CA GLY A 65 -26.08 28.65 37.84
C GLY A 65 -27.09 28.18 36.79
N ASN A 66 -28.12 28.99 36.54
CA ASN A 66 -29.15 28.68 35.54
C ASN A 66 -28.56 28.52 34.12
N THR A 67 -27.60 29.35 33.76
CA THR A 67 -26.89 29.26 32.48
C THR A 67 -26.10 27.96 32.37
N ALA A 68 -25.38 27.57 33.44
CA ALA A 68 -24.64 26.31 33.48
C ALA A 68 -25.60 25.11 33.32
N LEU A 69 -26.71 25.09 34.04
CA LEU A 69 -27.70 24.01 33.96
C LEU A 69 -28.30 23.89 32.55
N ILE A 70 -28.69 25.00 31.92
CA ILE A 70 -29.27 24.98 30.56
C ILE A 70 -28.29 24.35 29.57
N ILE A 71 -27.01 24.72 29.65
CA ILE A 71 -25.96 24.17 28.79
C ILE A 71 -25.77 22.68 29.04
N LEU A 72 -25.71 22.27 30.31
CA LEU A 72 -25.59 20.86 30.70
C LEU A 72 -26.77 20.02 30.19
N LEU A 73 -28.01 20.53 30.31
CA LEU A 73 -29.22 19.85 29.82
C LEU A 73 -29.24 19.76 28.30
N ALA A 74 -28.88 20.82 27.59
CA ALA A 74 -28.78 20.82 26.13
C ALA A 74 -27.72 19.82 25.64
N GLY A 75 -26.55 19.78 26.29
CA GLY A 75 -25.50 18.84 25.95
C GLY A 75 -25.84 17.39 26.31
N ALA A 76 -26.46 17.14 27.46
CA ALA A 76 -26.96 15.82 27.84
C ALA A 76 -28.01 15.29 26.86
N ALA A 77 -28.88 16.17 26.33
CA ALA A 77 -29.85 15.84 25.29
C ALA A 77 -29.19 15.50 23.93
N LEU A 78 -28.06 16.13 23.61
CA LEU A 78 -27.29 15.90 22.38
C LEU A 78 -26.29 14.73 22.48
N ALA A 79 -25.93 14.31 23.69
CA ALA A 79 -24.94 13.26 23.95
C ALA A 79 -25.18 11.94 23.19
N PRO A 80 -26.42 11.44 23.01
CA PRO A 80 -26.65 10.23 22.22
C PRO A 80 -26.22 10.36 20.76
N ARG A 81 -26.36 11.54 20.14
CA ARG A 81 -25.97 11.79 18.75
C ARG A 81 -24.45 11.89 18.59
N LEU A 82 -23.77 12.39 19.62
CA LEU A 82 -22.31 12.53 19.66
C LEU A 82 -21.65 11.16 19.91
N LEU A 83 -22.21 10.36 20.81
CA LEU A 83 -21.65 9.05 21.19
C LEU A 83 -22.03 7.90 20.24
N ALA A 84 -23.13 8.01 19.46
CA ALA A 84 -23.54 6.99 18.50
C ALA A 84 -22.66 6.92 17.22
N ARG A 85 -21.76 7.89 17.00
CA ARG A 85 -20.86 7.93 15.82
C ARG A 85 -19.47 7.32 16.09
N GLY A 86 -19.24 6.75 17.27
CA GLY A 86 -17.94 6.17 17.67
C GLY A 86 -17.78 4.67 17.34
N PRO A 87 -16.53 4.16 17.27
CA PRO A 87 -16.22 2.76 16.96
C PRO A 87 -16.72 1.77 18.03
N ALA A 88 -16.88 0.49 17.63
CA ALA A 88 -17.61 -0.54 18.38
C ALA A 88 -16.96 -1.00 19.71
N SER A 89 -15.67 -0.73 19.95
CA SER A 89 -14.97 -1.20 21.15
C SER A 89 -15.40 -0.43 22.41
N GLN A 90 -15.71 -1.15 23.48
CA GLN A 90 -16.19 -0.60 24.75
C GLN A 90 -15.24 0.45 25.35
N GLY A 91 -13.92 0.21 25.37
CA GLY A 91 -12.95 1.15 25.94
C GLY A 91 -12.94 2.53 25.27
N ILE A 92 -13.07 2.59 23.94
CA ILE A 92 -13.11 3.86 23.19
C ILE A 92 -14.41 4.63 23.45
N ARG A 93 -15.52 3.93 23.69
CA ARG A 93 -16.81 4.57 24.04
C ARG A 93 -16.79 5.19 25.44
N TRP A 94 -16.12 4.55 26.39
CA TRP A 94 -15.89 5.11 27.72
C TRP A 94 -15.02 6.37 27.64
N LEU A 95 -13.91 6.31 26.89
CA LEU A 95 -13.03 7.47 26.68
C LEU A 95 -13.78 8.64 26.01
N ALA A 96 -14.62 8.35 25.02
CA ALA A 96 -15.45 9.35 24.35
C ALA A 96 -16.51 9.96 25.28
N ALA A 97 -17.09 9.18 26.19
CA ALA A 97 -18.06 9.65 27.18
C ALA A 97 -17.40 10.56 28.23
N PHE A 98 -16.20 10.20 28.72
CA PHE A 98 -15.39 11.06 29.59
C PHE A 98 -15.04 12.38 28.91
N GLY A 99 -14.53 12.32 27.67
CA GLY A 99 -14.20 13.53 26.91
C GLY A 99 -15.43 14.43 26.67
N ALA A 100 -16.58 13.84 26.35
CA ALA A 100 -17.82 14.59 26.15
C ALA A 100 -18.32 15.24 27.45
N GLY A 101 -18.27 14.53 28.59
CA GLY A 101 -18.65 15.06 29.90
C GLY A 101 -17.75 16.23 30.33
N MET A 102 -16.43 16.10 30.17
CA MET A 102 -15.49 17.18 30.51
C MET A 102 -15.67 18.41 29.64
N ILE A 103 -15.77 18.24 28.31
CA ILE A 103 -15.96 19.37 27.40
C ILE A 103 -17.29 20.09 27.71
N LEU A 104 -18.37 19.34 27.93
CA LEU A 104 -19.67 19.93 28.19
C LEU A 104 -19.68 20.72 29.51
N SER A 105 -19.09 20.16 30.56
CA SER A 105 -18.99 20.81 31.86
C SER A 105 -18.07 22.03 31.85
N LEU A 106 -16.95 21.98 31.11
CA LEU A 106 -16.07 23.14 30.93
C LEU A 106 -16.77 24.28 30.19
N ILE A 107 -17.57 23.98 29.16
CA ILE A 107 -18.37 24.99 28.45
C ILE A 107 -19.40 25.62 29.41
N ALA A 108 -20.08 24.81 30.23
CA ALA A 108 -21.04 25.29 31.21
C ALA A 108 -20.37 26.18 32.28
N ALA A 109 -19.23 25.76 32.83
CA ALA A 109 -18.48 26.51 33.82
C ALA A 109 -17.92 27.82 33.27
N MET A 110 -17.42 27.81 32.03
CA MET A 110 -16.93 29.03 31.36
C MET A 110 -18.05 30.01 31.06
N ALA A 111 -19.24 29.54 30.66
CA ALA A 111 -20.40 30.38 30.45
C ALA A 111 -20.91 30.97 31.78
N SER A 112 -20.93 30.17 32.84
CA SER A 112 -21.27 30.59 34.20
C SER A 112 -20.32 31.70 34.69
N TRP A 113 -19.01 31.50 34.54
CA TRP A 113 -18.00 32.52 34.86
C TRP A 113 -18.18 33.80 34.02
N ALA A 114 -18.49 33.67 32.73
CA ALA A 114 -18.72 34.84 31.86
C ALA A 114 -19.92 35.68 32.33
N VAL A 115 -20.98 35.04 32.84
CA VAL A 115 -22.14 35.72 33.45
C VAL A 115 -21.73 36.47 34.72
N VAL A 116 -21.00 35.83 35.64
CA VAL A 116 -20.50 36.49 36.87
C VAL A 116 -19.57 37.65 36.54
N LYS A 117 -18.68 37.49 35.56
CA LYS A 117 -17.74 38.53 35.14
C LYS A 117 -18.43 39.73 34.48
N ALA A 118 -19.53 39.51 33.76
CA ALA A 118 -20.28 40.57 33.08
C ALA A 118 -20.91 41.58 34.06
N ASP A 119 -21.14 41.16 35.31
CA ASP A 119 -21.75 41.99 36.37
C ASP A 119 -20.73 42.90 37.11
N GLY A 120 -19.42 42.66 36.93
CA GLY A 120 -18.34 43.50 37.45
C GLY A 120 -17.49 42.84 38.55
N GLU A 121 -16.42 43.52 38.98
CA GLU A 121 -15.46 42.93 39.93
C GLU A 121 -16.01 42.70 41.35
N GLN A 122 -17.11 43.35 41.71
CA GLN A 122 -17.79 43.17 43.00
C GLN A 122 -18.38 41.76 43.15
N ALA A 123 -18.94 41.19 42.08
CA ALA A 123 -19.48 39.82 42.08
C ALA A 123 -18.36 38.76 42.20
N LEU A 124 -17.15 39.05 41.72
CA LEU A 124 -16.00 38.15 41.82
C LEU A 124 -15.40 38.11 43.24
N MET A 125 -15.52 39.21 44.01
CA MET A 125 -15.07 39.27 45.41
C MET A 125 -15.85 38.31 46.34
N PHE A 126 -17.08 37.93 45.99
CA PHE A 126 -17.88 36.94 46.72
C PHE A 126 -17.17 35.58 46.83
N PHE A 127 -16.33 35.22 45.85
CA PHE A 127 -15.60 33.96 45.81
C PHE A 127 -14.27 33.97 46.60
N GLY A 128 -13.97 35.06 47.34
CA GLY A 128 -12.93 35.10 48.37
C GLY A 128 -11.48 34.87 47.91
N SER A 129 -11.21 35.02 46.61
CA SER A 129 -9.93 34.70 45.96
C SER A 129 -9.50 35.88 45.07
N PRO A 130 -8.19 36.14 44.85
CA PRO A 130 -7.78 37.16 43.89
C PRO A 130 -8.42 36.87 42.51
N THR A 131 -8.76 37.93 41.78
CA THR A 131 -9.65 37.92 40.61
C THR A 131 -9.19 36.96 39.49
N ASP A 132 -7.88 36.69 39.44
CA ASP A 132 -7.19 35.75 38.55
C ASP A 132 -7.36 34.26 38.93
N ALA A 133 -7.62 33.96 40.20
CA ALA A 133 -7.84 32.60 40.69
C ALA A 133 -9.32 32.16 40.65
N VAL A 134 -10.27 33.09 40.49
CA VAL A 134 -11.70 32.77 40.36
C VAL A 134 -11.98 31.94 39.10
N ILE A 135 -11.41 32.31 37.94
CA ILE A 135 -11.54 31.52 36.71
C ILE A 135 -10.96 30.10 36.86
N VAL A 136 -9.86 29.97 37.62
CA VAL A 136 -9.24 28.67 37.90
C VAL A 136 -10.19 27.79 38.70
N ASN A 137 -10.89 28.35 39.70
CA ASN A 137 -11.89 27.61 40.46
C ASN A 137 -13.05 27.12 39.58
N PHE A 138 -13.61 27.98 38.72
CA PHE A 138 -14.65 27.57 37.76
C PHE A 138 -14.17 26.48 36.80
N LEU A 139 -12.94 26.58 36.29
CA LEU A 139 -12.35 25.57 35.41
C LEU A 139 -12.13 24.24 36.13
N VAL A 140 -11.58 24.26 37.34
CA VAL A 140 -11.32 23.07 38.16
C VAL A 140 -12.63 22.39 38.53
N ASP A 141 -13.64 23.15 38.97
CA ASP A 141 -14.96 22.62 39.32
C ASP A 141 -15.65 22.04 38.09
N GLY A 142 -15.56 22.72 36.94
CA GLY A 142 -16.03 22.22 35.66
C GLY A 142 -15.33 20.92 35.22
N LEU A 143 -14.03 20.76 35.48
CA LEU A 143 -13.27 19.56 35.12
C LEU A 143 -13.64 18.36 36.01
N VAL A 144 -13.75 18.59 37.32
CA VAL A 144 -14.15 17.57 38.32
C VAL A 144 -15.59 17.13 38.10
N PHE A 145 -16.53 18.07 37.94
CA PHE A 145 -17.91 17.77 37.61
C PHE A 145 -18.02 17.08 36.25
N GLY A 146 -17.21 17.49 35.28
CA GLY A 146 -17.15 16.90 33.94
C GLY A 146 -16.69 15.44 33.94
N LEU A 147 -15.79 15.07 34.85
CA LEU A 147 -15.40 13.69 35.09
C LEU A 147 -16.58 12.86 35.62
N LEU A 148 -17.29 13.36 36.62
CA LEU A 148 -18.48 12.72 37.20
C LEU A 148 -19.60 12.57 36.16
N LEU A 149 -19.85 13.62 35.37
CA LEU A 149 -20.81 13.60 34.27
C LEU A 149 -20.38 12.61 33.17
N GLY A 150 -19.08 12.50 32.89
CA GLY A 150 -18.51 11.51 31.99
C GLY A 150 -18.75 10.06 32.44
N VAL A 151 -18.61 9.78 33.74
CA VAL A 151 -18.99 8.47 34.33
C VAL A 151 -20.48 8.21 34.13
N ALA A 152 -21.33 9.18 34.42
CA ALA A 152 -22.78 9.05 34.27
C ALA A 152 -23.18 8.80 32.80
N LEU A 153 -22.58 9.53 31.85
CA LEU A 153 -22.77 9.33 30.41
C LEU A 153 -22.31 7.94 29.95
N ALA A 154 -21.16 7.46 30.45
CA ALA A 154 -20.64 6.14 30.14
C ALA A 154 -21.55 5.03 30.70
N ALA A 155 -22.06 5.17 31.92
CA ALA A 155 -22.98 4.22 32.54
C ALA A 155 -24.34 4.16 31.79
N VAL A 156 -24.88 5.32 31.40
CA VAL A 156 -26.19 5.43 30.75
C VAL A 156 -26.15 4.99 29.28
N PHE A 157 -25.10 5.36 28.54
CA PHE A 157 -25.03 5.16 27.09
C PHE A 157 -23.97 4.15 26.62
N GLY A 158 -23.12 3.63 27.53
CA GLY A 158 -22.07 2.65 27.24
C GLY A 158 -22.50 1.17 27.27
N GLY A 159 -23.82 0.91 27.21
CA GLY A 159 -24.45 -0.39 27.49
C GLY A 159 -23.72 -1.67 27.05
N THR A 160 -23.65 -2.58 28.03
CA THR A 160 -23.37 -4.03 28.03
C THR A 160 -23.62 -4.78 26.72
N GLY A 161 -22.58 -5.40 26.18
CA GLY A 161 -22.61 -6.25 25.00
C GLY A 161 -21.58 -7.38 25.07
N THR A 162 -21.67 -8.25 26.08
CA THR A 162 -21.05 -9.58 26.04
C THR A 162 -21.80 -10.45 25.03
N ARG A 163 -21.43 -10.35 23.74
CA ARG A 163 -21.69 -11.32 22.66
C ARG A 163 -21.13 -10.76 21.33
N ALA A 164 -19.82 -10.63 21.24
CA ALA A 164 -19.11 -10.44 19.96
C ALA A 164 -17.62 -10.81 20.14
N ALA A 165 -17.36 -11.97 20.74
CA ALA A 165 -16.02 -12.52 20.90
C ALA A 165 -16.07 -14.03 20.63
N MET A 166 -16.56 -14.41 19.45
CA MET A 166 -16.42 -15.75 18.86
C MET A 166 -16.70 -15.62 17.35
N SER A 167 -15.73 -15.07 16.61
CA SER A 167 -15.65 -15.23 15.15
C SER A 167 -14.25 -14.94 14.58
N CYS A 168 -13.32 -14.41 15.37
CA CYS A 168 -11.90 -14.49 15.04
C CYS A 168 -11.39 -15.89 15.41
N ILE A 169 -11.48 -16.81 14.46
CA ILE A 169 -10.59 -17.95 14.17
C ILE A 169 -11.41 -18.86 13.24
N ARG A 170 -11.30 -18.63 11.92
CA ARG A 170 -11.44 -19.69 10.93
C ARG A 170 -10.56 -19.39 9.72
N GLU A 171 -9.42 -20.08 9.74
CA GLU A 171 -8.73 -20.73 8.63
C GLU A 171 -8.53 -19.96 7.32
N ARG A 172 -7.26 -19.55 7.17
CA ARG A 172 -6.50 -19.65 5.92
C ARG A 172 -6.55 -21.10 5.39
N SER A 173 -7.32 -21.34 4.33
CA SER A 173 -7.01 -22.36 3.31
C SER A 173 -7.99 -22.23 2.13
N SER A 174 -7.42 -22.02 0.94
CA SER A 174 -7.93 -22.35 -0.38
C SER A 174 -9.38 -22.00 -0.74
N THR A 175 -9.53 -20.94 -1.52
CA THR A 175 -10.03 -20.97 -2.91
C THR A 175 -9.97 -19.55 -3.45
N MET A 176 -9.43 -19.37 -4.66
CA MET A 176 -9.57 -18.13 -5.43
C MET A 176 -11.07 -17.91 -5.70
N ALA A 177 -11.75 -17.27 -4.75
CA ALA A 177 -13.03 -16.65 -4.99
C ALA A 177 -12.75 -15.21 -5.48
N PRO A 178 -13.38 -14.73 -6.56
CA PRO A 178 -13.17 -13.38 -7.04
C PRO A 178 -13.85 -12.42 -6.06
N SER A 179 -13.07 -11.87 -5.12
CA SER A 179 -13.51 -10.69 -4.39
C SER A 179 -13.22 -9.48 -5.26
N SER A 180 -14.16 -9.10 -6.12
CA SER A 180 -14.08 -7.84 -6.86
C SER A 180 -14.17 -6.69 -5.85
N PRO A 181 -13.12 -5.85 -5.66
CA PRO A 181 -13.40 -4.48 -5.29
C PRO A 181 -13.97 -3.82 -6.54
N ASP A 182 -15.15 -3.21 -6.44
CA ASP A 182 -15.66 -2.27 -7.45
C ASP A 182 -14.70 -1.09 -7.55
N VAL A 183 -13.60 -1.30 -8.28
CA VAL A 183 -12.69 -0.25 -8.73
C VAL A 183 -13.35 0.33 -9.99
N PRO A 184 -13.57 1.65 -10.06
CA PRO A 184 -14.13 2.26 -11.24
C PRO A 184 -13.30 1.87 -12.47
N GLY A 185 -13.98 1.36 -13.50
CA GLY A 185 -13.39 0.81 -14.71
C GLY A 185 -12.32 1.74 -15.30
N GLY A 186 -11.07 1.47 -14.95
CA GLY A 186 -9.93 1.97 -15.67
C GLY A 186 -9.98 1.39 -17.09
N VAL A 187 -9.51 2.18 -18.06
CA VAL A 187 -9.40 1.75 -19.46
C VAL A 187 -8.83 0.34 -19.51
N VAL A 188 -9.68 -0.62 -19.88
CA VAL A 188 -9.31 -2.01 -20.00
C VAL A 188 -8.38 -2.13 -21.20
N GLY A 189 -7.12 -2.44 -20.92
CA GLY A 189 -6.11 -2.82 -21.92
C GLY A 189 -5.20 -1.67 -22.35
N SER A 190 -3.96 -1.68 -21.87
CA SER A 190 -2.86 -1.30 -22.75
C SER A 190 -2.93 -2.21 -23.97
N THR A 191 -2.95 -1.66 -25.17
CA THR A 191 -2.91 -2.46 -26.41
C THR A 191 -1.70 -2.11 -27.24
N THR A 192 -1.07 -0.98 -26.93
CA THR A 192 0.13 -0.50 -27.62
C THR A 192 1.39 -1.02 -26.91
N PRO A 193 2.35 -1.61 -27.64
CA PRO A 193 3.65 -1.96 -27.08
C PRO A 193 4.30 -0.78 -26.34
N GLY A 194 4.94 -1.04 -25.19
CA GLY A 194 5.61 -0.02 -24.39
C GLY A 194 4.72 0.74 -23.38
N ASP A 195 3.40 0.51 -23.37
CA ASP A 195 2.50 1.10 -22.37
C ASP A 195 2.88 0.71 -20.94
N THR A 196 3.29 -0.54 -20.73
CA THR A 196 3.69 -1.03 -19.40
C THR A 196 4.92 -0.29 -18.88
N THR A 197 5.92 -0.05 -19.74
CA THR A 197 7.07 0.80 -19.44
C THR A 197 6.63 2.21 -19.04
N ARG A 198 5.74 2.82 -19.84
CA ARG A 198 5.19 4.16 -19.59
C ARG A 198 4.46 4.25 -18.24
N HIS A 199 3.67 3.24 -17.88
CA HIS A 199 2.99 3.16 -16.58
C HIS A 199 3.99 3.06 -15.42
N LEU A 200 5.07 2.28 -15.56
CA LEU A 200 6.12 2.21 -14.53
C LEU A 200 6.92 3.51 -14.42
N CYS A 201 7.17 4.21 -15.53
CA CYS A 201 7.73 5.56 -15.52
C CYS A 201 6.81 6.56 -14.81
N ALA A 202 5.50 6.44 -14.96
CA ALA A 202 4.52 7.24 -14.22
C ALA A 202 4.47 6.86 -12.74
N ALA A 203 4.52 5.56 -12.43
CA ALA A 203 4.59 5.03 -11.07
C ALA A 203 5.77 5.59 -10.28
N ALA A 204 6.90 5.86 -10.94
CA ALA A 204 8.05 6.48 -10.33
C ALA A 204 7.72 7.83 -9.65
N TYR A 205 6.80 8.62 -10.21
CA TYR A 205 6.40 9.91 -9.65
C TYR A 205 5.23 9.83 -8.66
N THR A 206 4.39 8.80 -8.78
CA THR A 206 3.16 8.67 -7.97
C THR A 206 3.31 7.77 -6.75
N ASP A 207 4.23 6.79 -6.77
CA ASP A 207 4.51 5.87 -5.67
C ASP A 207 5.96 6.03 -5.17
N PRO A 208 6.19 6.83 -4.11
CA PRO A 208 7.52 6.99 -3.52
C PRO A 208 8.12 5.68 -2.97
N GLY A 209 7.28 4.69 -2.64
CA GLY A 209 7.72 3.37 -2.18
C GLY A 209 8.31 2.54 -3.31
N PHE A 210 7.66 2.53 -4.47
CA PHE A 210 8.18 1.92 -5.70
C PHE A 210 9.52 2.53 -6.09
N THR A 211 9.60 3.87 -6.17
CA THR A 211 10.84 4.59 -6.51
C THR A 211 11.99 4.29 -5.55
N ARG A 212 11.69 4.19 -4.25
CA ARG A 212 12.69 3.82 -3.25
C ARG A 212 13.23 2.41 -3.50
N ARG A 213 12.36 1.43 -3.77
CA ARG A 213 12.79 0.05 -4.03
C ARG A 213 13.63 -0.05 -5.30
N VAL A 214 13.22 0.61 -6.39
CA VAL A 214 14.01 0.64 -7.63
C VAL A 214 15.41 1.22 -7.37
N VAL A 215 15.52 2.33 -6.64
CA VAL A 215 16.83 2.96 -6.41
C VAL A 215 17.69 2.19 -5.40
N GLU A 216 17.13 1.71 -4.30
CA GLU A 216 17.91 1.06 -3.24
C GLU A 216 18.20 -0.42 -3.53
N ASP A 217 17.26 -1.15 -4.11
CA ASP A 217 17.36 -2.61 -4.30
C ASP A 217 17.86 -3.00 -5.69
N VAL A 218 17.80 -2.11 -6.69
CA VAL A 218 18.28 -2.39 -8.06
C VAL A 218 19.53 -1.57 -8.41
N LEU A 219 19.53 -0.25 -8.17
CA LEU A 219 20.67 0.58 -8.59
C LEU A 219 21.83 0.63 -7.58
N ARG A 220 21.52 0.58 -6.28
CA ARG A 220 22.55 0.67 -5.23
C ARG A 220 23.17 -0.67 -4.87
N ASP A 221 22.61 -1.77 -5.36
CA ASP A 221 23.21 -3.08 -5.23
C ASP A 221 24.29 -3.27 -6.30
N GLU A 222 25.55 -3.01 -5.94
CA GLU A 222 26.68 -3.12 -6.87
C GLU A 222 27.19 -4.56 -7.06
N LEU A 223 26.79 -5.49 -6.18
CA LEU A 223 27.29 -6.87 -6.16
C LEU A 223 26.21 -7.88 -6.59
N GLY A 224 24.94 -7.54 -6.41
CA GLY A 224 23.81 -8.34 -6.87
C GLY A 224 23.58 -8.23 -8.38
N ALA A 225 23.05 -9.30 -8.95
CA ALA A 225 22.54 -9.27 -10.31
C ALA A 225 21.20 -8.53 -10.39
N VAL A 226 20.89 -8.00 -11.57
CA VAL A 226 19.58 -7.39 -11.88
C VAL A 226 18.67 -8.47 -12.48
N ALA A 227 17.43 -8.56 -11.97
CA ALA A 227 16.45 -9.51 -12.48
C ALA A 227 15.93 -9.09 -13.86
N PRO A 228 15.62 -10.06 -14.76
CA PRO A 228 14.95 -9.75 -16.01
C PRO A 228 13.55 -9.18 -15.79
N SER A 229 13.04 -8.45 -16.77
CA SER A 229 11.67 -7.91 -16.78
C SER A 229 11.09 -7.96 -18.18
N PRO A 230 10.64 -9.15 -18.65
CA PRO A 230 10.05 -9.31 -19.97
C PRO A 230 8.89 -8.34 -20.22
N GLY A 231 8.82 -7.80 -21.44
CA GLY A 231 7.78 -6.84 -21.84
C GLY A 231 7.90 -5.43 -21.24
N VAL A 232 9.02 -5.10 -20.60
CA VAL A 232 9.32 -3.76 -20.05
C VAL A 232 10.75 -3.34 -20.37
N ASP A 233 10.91 -2.07 -20.71
CA ASP A 233 12.22 -1.41 -20.78
C ASP A 233 12.55 -0.76 -19.43
N LEU A 234 13.55 -1.29 -18.73
CA LEU A 234 13.93 -0.86 -17.38
C LEU A 234 14.70 0.45 -17.38
N VAL A 235 15.47 0.76 -18.43
CA VAL A 235 16.30 1.96 -18.52
C VAL A 235 15.50 3.26 -18.30
N PRO A 236 14.39 3.53 -19.02
CA PRO A 236 13.56 4.70 -18.78
C PRO A 236 12.92 4.68 -17.39
N VAL A 237 12.48 3.53 -16.90
CA VAL A 237 11.85 3.40 -15.56
C VAL A 237 12.83 3.82 -14.46
N VAL A 238 14.07 3.39 -14.57
CA VAL A 238 15.16 3.71 -13.64
C VAL A 238 15.53 5.20 -13.71
N ARG A 239 15.66 5.76 -14.93
CA ARG A 239 15.89 7.20 -15.14
C ARG A 239 14.81 8.07 -14.50
N HIS A 240 13.55 7.73 -14.74
CA HIS A 240 12.40 8.40 -14.12
C HIS A 240 12.35 8.22 -12.60
N SER A 241 12.73 7.06 -12.07
CA SER A 241 12.85 6.81 -10.63
C SER A 241 13.91 7.70 -9.97
N LEU A 242 15.07 7.88 -10.61
CA LEU A 242 16.10 8.81 -10.12
C LEU A 242 15.63 10.26 -10.14
N ALA A 243 14.94 10.67 -11.21
CA ALA A 243 14.36 12.01 -11.30
C ALA A 243 13.29 12.27 -10.23
N ALA A 244 12.39 11.31 -10.00
CA ALA A 244 11.36 11.39 -8.96
C ALA A 244 11.97 11.43 -7.56
N ARG A 245 13.02 10.64 -7.29
CA ARG A 245 13.75 10.67 -6.02
C ARG A 245 14.32 12.04 -5.71
N ARG A 246 14.89 12.74 -6.70
CA ARG A 246 15.39 14.12 -6.53
C ARG A 246 14.28 15.09 -6.16
N LEU A 247 13.11 14.97 -6.80
CA LEU A 247 11.94 15.80 -6.47
C LEU A 247 11.45 15.56 -5.03
N HIS A 248 11.26 14.30 -4.65
CA HIS A 248 10.77 13.97 -3.31
C HIS A 248 11.77 14.40 -2.22
N ARG A 249 13.09 14.26 -2.45
CA ARG A 249 14.11 14.78 -1.54
C ARG A 249 14.05 16.28 -1.39
N ALA A 250 13.98 17.01 -2.51
CA ALA A 250 13.90 18.47 -2.49
C ALA A 250 12.66 18.96 -1.73
N ARG A 251 11.51 18.31 -1.94
CA ARG A 251 10.29 18.55 -1.16
C ARG A 251 10.49 18.24 0.32
N ASP A 252 10.99 17.06 0.66
CA ASP A 252 11.15 16.63 2.05
C ASP A 252 12.11 17.55 2.82
N HIS A 253 13.17 18.06 2.18
CA HIS A 253 14.04 19.08 2.78
C HIS A 253 13.31 20.40 3.04
N ARG A 254 12.49 20.90 2.09
CA ARG A 254 11.67 22.11 2.29
C ARG A 254 10.67 21.91 3.44
N LEU A 255 10.02 20.74 3.51
CA LEU A 255 9.07 20.41 4.56
C LEU A 255 9.75 20.26 5.94
N VAL A 256 10.96 19.70 6.01
CA VAL A 256 11.75 19.68 7.25
C VAL A 256 12.12 21.09 7.69
N ALA A 257 12.52 21.97 6.77
CA ALA A 257 12.80 23.37 7.13
C ALA A 257 11.56 24.05 7.73
N ILE A 258 10.37 23.83 7.16
CA ILE A 258 9.10 24.32 7.72
C ILE A 258 8.80 23.69 9.08
N TYR A 259 9.00 22.38 9.23
CA TYR A 259 8.79 21.68 10.50
C TYR A 259 9.69 22.25 11.60
N LEU A 260 10.97 22.45 11.32
CA LEU A 260 11.94 23.02 12.24
C LEU A 260 11.61 24.48 12.55
N LEU A 261 11.16 25.25 11.56
CA LEU A 261 10.71 26.63 11.79
C LEU A 261 9.55 26.66 12.81
N ILE A 262 8.53 25.81 12.65
CA ILE A 262 7.44 25.72 13.65
C ILE A 262 7.98 25.31 15.02
N ALA A 263 8.91 24.35 15.06
CA ALA A 263 9.53 23.89 16.30
C ALA A 263 10.27 25.00 17.04
N VAL A 264 10.93 25.93 16.32
CA VAL A 264 11.66 27.07 16.91
C VAL A 264 10.72 28.03 17.66
N PHE A 265 9.46 28.17 17.25
CA PHE A 265 8.49 29.03 17.94
C PHE A 265 7.76 28.33 19.10
N GLY A 266 7.82 27.01 19.20
CA GLY A 266 7.16 26.27 20.26
C GLY A 266 6.95 24.80 19.88
N PRO A 267 7.84 23.87 20.30
CA PRO A 267 7.75 22.46 19.94
C PRO A 267 6.39 21.82 20.26
N LEU A 268 5.73 22.22 21.35
CA LEU A 268 4.41 21.69 21.72
C LEU A 268 3.34 21.99 20.64
N TRP A 269 3.49 23.09 19.90
CA TRP A 269 2.56 23.47 18.82
C TRP A 269 2.64 22.57 17.60
N LEU A 270 3.69 21.74 17.47
CA LEU A 270 3.71 20.67 16.47
C LEU A 270 2.62 19.63 16.72
N VAL A 271 2.26 19.39 17.99
CA VAL A 271 1.16 18.48 18.34
C VAL A 271 -0.17 19.07 17.89
N PHE A 272 -0.40 20.35 18.20
CA PHE A 272 -1.58 21.08 17.74
C PHE A 272 -1.65 21.10 16.21
N GLY A 273 -0.54 21.47 15.53
CA GLY A 273 -0.45 21.48 14.08
C GLY A 273 -0.78 20.12 13.46
N ASN A 274 -0.25 19.02 14.01
CA ASN A 274 -0.55 17.67 13.51
C ASN A 274 -2.04 17.32 13.62
N LEU A 275 -2.69 17.69 14.72
CA LEU A 275 -4.13 17.50 14.91
C LEU A 275 -4.94 18.38 13.96
N ALA A 276 -4.55 19.65 13.81
CA ALA A 276 -5.18 20.61 12.90
C ALA A 276 -5.13 20.13 11.46
N PHE A 277 -3.97 19.65 11.00
CA PHE A 277 -3.80 19.09 9.67
C PHE A 277 -4.61 17.80 9.45
N LYS A 278 -4.73 16.93 10.45
CA LYS A 278 -5.60 15.74 10.35
C LYS A 278 -7.07 16.13 10.25
N ALA A 279 -7.51 17.14 10.99
CA ALA A 279 -8.85 17.68 10.89
C ALA A 279 -9.11 18.29 9.50
N LEU A 280 -8.16 19.07 8.99
CA LEU A 280 -8.22 19.67 7.66
C LEU A 280 -8.24 18.61 6.54
N ALA A 281 -7.43 17.56 6.67
CA ALA A 281 -7.40 16.42 5.76
C ALA A 281 -8.68 15.57 5.81
N LYS A 282 -9.42 15.59 6.93
CA LYS A 282 -10.73 14.96 7.05
C LYS A 282 -11.82 15.84 6.43
N ALA A 283 -11.76 17.16 6.66
CA ALA A 283 -12.68 18.13 6.08
C ALA A 283 -12.53 18.27 4.56
N SER A 284 -11.33 18.07 4.03
CA SER A 284 -11.07 18.04 2.58
C SER A 284 -11.58 16.77 1.89
N ARG A 285 -12.10 15.78 2.62
CA ARG A 285 -12.77 14.62 2.03
C ARG A 285 -14.17 15.04 1.58
N ALA A 286 -14.28 15.51 0.35
CA ALA A 286 -15.59 15.72 -0.28
C ALA A 286 -16.41 14.42 -0.22
N PRO A 287 -17.71 14.47 0.11
CA PRO A 287 -18.59 13.31 -0.02
C PRO A 287 -18.58 12.87 -1.50
N ARG A 288 -18.03 11.69 -1.76
CA ARG A 288 -17.93 11.13 -3.11
C ARG A 288 -19.32 10.68 -3.54
N ARG A 289 -19.89 11.31 -4.57
CA ARG A 289 -21.03 10.74 -5.27
C ARG A 289 -20.49 9.85 -6.38
N VAL A 290 -20.66 8.55 -6.22
CA VAL A 290 -20.33 7.59 -7.27
C VAL A 290 -21.39 7.74 -8.36
N VAL A 291 -21.02 8.33 -9.50
CA VAL A 291 -21.88 8.36 -10.69
C VAL A 291 -21.18 7.54 -11.77
N ARG A 292 -21.69 6.33 -12.04
CA ARG A 292 -21.18 5.42 -13.09
C ARG A 292 -19.64 5.33 -13.14
N GLY A 293 -19.01 5.08 -11.99
CA GLY A 293 -17.55 4.91 -11.90
C GLY A 293 -16.71 6.18 -12.09
N ARG A 294 -17.32 7.37 -12.27
CA ARG A 294 -16.60 8.65 -12.15
C ARG A 294 -17.00 9.32 -10.85
N GLU A 295 -16.01 9.79 -10.10
CA GLU A 295 -16.18 10.48 -8.82
C GLU A 295 -16.04 12.00 -9.04
N PRO A 296 -17.07 12.74 -9.48
CA PRO A 296 -16.99 14.19 -9.46
C PRO A 296 -16.87 14.67 -8.02
N VAL A 297 -15.81 15.42 -7.73
CA VAL A 297 -15.59 16.05 -6.42
C VAL A 297 -16.59 17.19 -6.28
N ASP A 298 -17.49 17.12 -5.31
CA ASP A 298 -18.33 18.25 -4.91
C ASP A 298 -17.47 19.29 -4.17
N THR A 299 -16.84 20.17 -4.95
CA THR A 299 -15.92 21.20 -4.47
C THR A 299 -16.62 22.23 -3.59
N ALA A 300 -17.91 22.50 -3.82
CA ALA A 300 -18.70 23.45 -3.05
C ALA A 300 -19.06 22.91 -1.66
N ALA A 301 -19.39 21.61 -1.55
CA ALA A 301 -19.55 20.98 -0.25
C ALA A 301 -18.22 20.96 0.53
N ALA A 302 -17.12 20.55 -0.11
CA ALA A 302 -15.80 20.54 0.53
C ALA A 302 -15.38 21.93 1.02
N ALA A 303 -15.60 22.98 0.24
CA ALA A 303 -15.29 24.35 0.62
C ALA A 303 -16.02 24.79 1.90
N ARG A 304 -17.32 24.48 2.04
CA ARG A 304 -18.10 24.83 3.26
C ARG A 304 -17.55 24.13 4.51
N TRP A 305 -17.23 22.84 4.41
CA TRP A 305 -16.62 22.10 5.52
C TRP A 305 -15.22 22.61 5.86
N LEU A 306 -14.43 22.98 4.86
CA LEU A 306 -13.10 23.57 5.06
C LEU A 306 -13.18 24.91 5.79
N VAL A 307 -14.06 25.83 5.37
CA VAL A 307 -14.22 27.13 6.03
C VAL A 307 -14.59 26.97 7.50
N GLY A 308 -15.59 26.14 7.81
CA GLY A 308 -15.98 25.88 9.20
C GLY A 308 -14.88 25.21 10.02
N THR A 309 -14.13 24.27 9.42
CA THR A 309 -13.01 23.61 10.08
C THR A 309 -11.86 24.57 10.33
N ILE A 310 -11.51 25.43 9.37
CA ILE A 310 -10.45 26.44 9.52
C ILE A 310 -10.83 27.42 10.63
N ALA A 311 -12.06 27.95 10.63
CA ALA A 311 -12.54 28.85 11.70
C ALA A 311 -12.48 28.18 13.08
N GLY A 312 -12.94 26.93 13.18
CA GLY A 312 -12.86 26.15 14.42
C GLY A 312 -11.43 25.87 14.87
N LEU A 313 -10.50 25.60 13.96
CA LEU A 313 -9.09 25.39 14.26
C LEU A 313 -8.40 26.69 14.69
N LEU A 314 -8.73 27.83 14.07
CA LEU A 314 -8.22 29.13 14.49
C LEU A 314 -8.67 29.46 15.92
N LEU A 315 -9.97 29.29 16.21
CA LEU A 315 -10.49 29.49 17.56
C LEU A 315 -9.83 28.53 18.56
N ALA A 316 -9.73 27.25 18.24
CA ALA A 316 -9.07 26.26 19.08
C ALA A 316 -7.60 26.60 19.32
N GLY A 317 -6.88 27.11 18.32
CA GLY A 317 -5.50 27.57 18.43
C GLY A 317 -5.36 28.76 19.36
N VAL A 318 -6.24 29.76 19.25
CA VAL A 318 -6.27 30.92 20.16
C VAL A 318 -6.55 30.46 21.60
N LEU A 319 -7.57 29.63 21.81
CA LEU A 319 -7.91 29.10 23.13
C LEU A 319 -6.77 28.25 23.72
N PHE A 320 -6.08 27.46 22.88
CA PHE A 320 -4.92 26.68 23.29
C PHE A 320 -3.74 27.57 23.71
N GLY A 321 -3.45 28.63 22.96
CA GLY A 321 -2.44 29.62 23.31
C GLY A 321 -2.75 30.35 24.63
N LEU A 322 -3.99 30.80 24.80
CA LEU A 322 -4.46 31.42 26.06
C LEU A 322 -4.35 30.46 27.24
N PHE A 323 -4.76 29.20 27.07
CA PHE A 323 -4.63 28.17 28.09
C PHE A 323 -3.18 27.94 28.51
N LEU A 324 -2.27 27.78 27.55
CA LEU A 324 -0.84 27.60 27.85
C LEU A 324 -0.22 28.84 28.50
N SER A 325 -0.68 30.04 28.14
CA SER A 325 -0.23 31.31 28.70
C SER A 325 -0.69 31.54 30.14
N ALA A 326 -1.79 30.90 30.55
CA ALA A 326 -2.28 30.93 31.93
C ALA A 326 -1.49 30.01 32.87
N LEU A 327 -0.69 29.07 32.34
CA LEU A 327 0.15 28.19 33.15
C LEU A 327 1.37 28.97 33.69
N PRO A 328 1.78 28.75 34.95
CA PRO A 328 2.94 29.42 35.56
C PRO A 328 4.27 28.83 35.04
N LEU A 329 4.49 28.87 33.73
CA LEU A 329 5.69 28.39 33.06
C LEU A 329 6.69 29.53 32.90
N SER A 330 7.93 29.32 33.32
CA SER A 330 9.01 30.32 33.22
C SER A 330 10.19 29.81 32.39
N GLY A 331 10.94 30.75 31.81
CA GLY A 331 12.19 30.48 31.10
C GLY A 331 12.04 29.48 29.95
N PRO A 332 12.82 28.39 29.91
CA PRO A 332 12.81 27.45 28.79
C PRO A 332 11.46 26.72 28.62
N TRP A 333 10.67 26.57 29.70
CA TRP A 333 9.38 25.90 29.66
C TRP A 333 8.30 26.73 28.97
N SER A 334 8.34 28.06 29.08
CA SER A 334 7.41 28.94 28.37
C SER A 334 7.70 28.99 26.87
N TRP A 335 8.97 28.92 26.48
CA TRP A 335 9.37 28.72 25.07
C TRP A 335 8.94 27.35 24.55
N LEU A 336 9.20 26.26 25.30
CA LEU A 336 8.85 24.90 24.89
C LEU A 336 7.35 24.72 24.67
N ALA A 337 6.54 25.29 25.57
CA ALA A 337 5.10 25.33 25.45
C ALA A 337 4.63 26.33 24.37
N GLY A 338 5.43 27.35 24.04
CA GLY A 338 4.99 28.47 23.22
C GLY A 338 3.91 29.28 23.91
N SER A 339 4.03 29.50 25.22
CA SER A 339 3.07 30.24 26.05
C SER A 339 3.38 31.74 26.15
N TYR A 340 4.46 32.19 25.51
CA TYR A 340 4.84 33.59 25.47
C TYR A 340 3.94 34.39 24.50
N ALA A 341 3.74 35.67 24.80
CA ALA A 341 2.91 36.58 23.99
C ALA A 341 1.53 35.97 23.62
N LEU A 342 0.85 35.39 24.62
CA LEU A 342 -0.47 34.75 24.48
C LEU A 342 -0.50 33.56 23.51
N GLY A 343 0.64 32.98 23.16
CA GLY A 343 0.77 31.92 22.15
C GLY A 343 0.54 32.40 20.72
N ILE A 344 0.53 33.71 20.46
CA ILE A 344 0.34 34.27 19.12
C ILE A 344 1.48 33.88 18.17
N PRO A 345 2.77 34.03 18.55
CA PRO A 345 3.88 33.67 17.64
C PRO A 345 3.86 32.21 17.16
N PRO A 346 3.71 31.19 18.03
CA PRO A 346 3.63 29.82 17.57
C PRO A 346 2.34 29.50 16.80
N LEU A 347 1.20 30.14 17.11
CA LEU A 347 -0.01 30.02 16.29
C LEU A 347 0.23 30.54 14.86
N LEU A 348 0.86 31.71 14.72
CA LEU A 348 1.24 32.26 13.42
C LEU A 348 2.25 31.36 12.69
N ALA A 349 3.20 30.76 13.41
CA ALA A 349 4.14 29.80 12.84
C ALA A 349 3.41 28.54 12.30
N VAL A 350 2.43 28.00 13.03
CA VAL A 350 1.61 26.87 12.57
C VAL A 350 0.78 27.24 11.33
N ILE A 351 0.17 28.43 11.32
CA ILE A 351 -0.64 28.89 10.17
C ILE A 351 0.26 29.14 8.96
N GLY A 352 1.30 29.96 9.10
CA GLY A 352 2.21 30.32 8.03
C GLY A 352 2.99 29.12 7.50
N GLY A 353 3.55 28.31 8.39
CA GLY A 353 4.19 27.05 8.04
C GLY A 353 3.21 26.07 7.40
N GLY A 354 1.96 26.06 7.84
CA GLY A 354 0.93 25.22 7.25
C GLY A 354 0.52 25.62 5.84
N VAL A 355 0.35 26.92 5.59
CA VAL A 355 0.12 27.50 4.25
C VAL A 355 1.32 27.23 3.34
N TRP A 356 2.54 27.38 3.85
CA TRP A 356 3.74 27.13 3.06
C TRP A 356 3.90 25.64 2.72
N ALA A 357 3.64 24.74 3.66
CA ALA A 357 3.63 23.30 3.41
C ALA A 357 2.55 22.91 2.39
N TYR A 358 1.37 23.52 2.46
CA TYR A 358 0.34 23.37 1.44
C TYR A 358 0.81 23.84 0.06
N TRP A 359 1.46 25.01 -0.02
CA TRP A 359 1.97 25.54 -1.27
C TRP A 359 3.05 24.64 -1.88
N VAL A 360 3.99 24.13 -1.08
CA VAL A 360 5.02 23.17 -1.52
C VAL A 360 4.37 21.90 -2.08
N MET A 361 3.35 21.35 -1.39
CA MET A 361 2.62 20.17 -1.89
C MET A 361 1.83 20.49 -3.16
N ALA A 362 1.18 21.65 -3.24
CA ALA A 362 0.40 22.04 -4.41
C ALA A 362 1.30 22.20 -5.65
N GLN A 363 2.49 22.77 -5.49
CA GLN A 363 3.50 22.83 -6.54
C GLN A 363 3.93 21.43 -6.97
N GLU A 364 4.26 20.54 -6.04
CA GLU A 364 4.63 19.16 -6.37
C GLU A 364 3.53 18.45 -7.16
N GLU A 365 2.27 18.52 -6.71
CA GLU A 365 1.15 17.88 -7.41
C GLU A 365 0.98 18.41 -8.83
N LEU A 366 1.07 19.74 -9.01
CA LEU A 366 0.94 20.36 -10.32
C LEU A 366 2.13 20.04 -11.23
N ASP A 367 3.35 20.00 -10.68
CA ASP A 367 4.57 19.66 -11.42
C ASP A 367 4.58 18.19 -11.85
N VAL A 368 4.17 17.29 -10.95
CA VAL A 368 4.02 15.86 -11.26
C VAL A 368 2.93 15.67 -12.31
N ASP A 369 1.74 16.25 -12.13
CA ASP A 369 0.63 16.15 -13.08
C ASP A 369 0.97 16.79 -14.45
N LYS A 370 1.77 17.87 -14.47
CA LYS A 370 2.32 18.45 -15.70
C LYS A 370 3.26 17.46 -16.41
N ARG A 371 4.25 16.89 -15.69
CA ARG A 371 5.19 15.89 -16.25
C ARG A 371 4.46 14.66 -16.78
N LEU A 372 3.51 14.13 -16.02
CA LEU A 372 2.71 12.98 -16.42
C LEU A 372 1.97 13.26 -17.74
N ARG A 373 1.42 14.48 -17.92
CA ARG A 373 0.68 14.86 -19.13
C ARG A 373 1.57 15.16 -20.32
N GLU A 374 2.65 15.90 -20.10
CA GLU A 374 3.53 16.36 -21.19
C GLU A 374 4.45 15.25 -21.70
N SER A 375 4.92 14.35 -20.83
CA SER A 375 5.95 13.35 -21.19
C SER A 375 5.52 11.88 -21.07
N LEU A 376 4.47 11.56 -20.30
CA LEU A 376 4.09 10.17 -19.99
C LEU A 376 2.66 9.80 -20.44
N ARG A 377 1.96 10.69 -21.14
CA ARG A 377 0.77 10.29 -21.92
C ARG A 377 1.21 9.49 -23.13
N ARG A 378 0.37 8.55 -23.56
CA ARG A 378 0.65 7.63 -24.68
C ARG A 378 1.16 8.37 -25.93
N GLU A 379 0.53 9.49 -26.25
CA GLU A 379 0.82 10.32 -27.43
C GLU A 379 2.23 10.95 -27.41
N ASN A 380 2.80 11.19 -26.23
CA ASN A 380 4.04 11.96 -26.06
C ASN A 380 5.21 11.13 -25.53
N PHE A 381 4.95 9.88 -25.14
CA PHE A 381 5.95 9.05 -24.49
C PHE A 381 7.01 8.57 -25.47
N SER A 382 8.28 8.83 -25.15
CA SER A 382 9.44 8.27 -25.83
C SER A 382 10.38 7.64 -24.79
N PRO A 383 10.71 6.34 -24.91
CA PRO A 383 11.63 5.65 -23.99
C PRO A 383 13.02 6.28 -23.92
N GLU A 384 13.50 6.84 -25.04
CA GLU A 384 14.86 7.38 -25.14
C GLU A 384 14.98 8.82 -24.63
N ALA A 385 13.90 9.60 -24.64
CA ALA A 385 13.88 11.02 -24.27
C ALA A 385 13.78 11.28 -22.75
N GLY A 386 14.20 10.30 -21.93
CA GLY A 386 14.07 10.34 -20.47
C GLY A 386 15.03 11.31 -19.78
N PRO A 387 14.78 11.64 -18.49
CA PRO A 387 15.67 12.50 -17.71
C PRO A 387 17.04 11.84 -17.47
N GLU A 388 18.12 12.58 -17.69
CA GLU A 388 19.46 12.04 -17.47
C GLU A 388 19.84 11.97 -15.97
N PRO A 389 20.62 10.95 -15.57
CA PRO A 389 21.18 10.84 -14.22
C PRO A 389 22.36 11.80 -14.05
N GLY A 390 22.38 12.53 -12.93
CA GLY A 390 23.46 13.49 -12.64
C GLY A 390 24.61 12.94 -11.79
N GLU A 391 24.43 11.80 -11.13
CA GLU A 391 25.41 11.22 -10.19
C GLU A 391 26.15 10.04 -10.84
N SER A 392 27.46 9.89 -10.61
CA SER A 392 28.29 8.87 -11.27
C SER A 392 27.88 7.43 -10.97
N TRP A 393 27.53 7.12 -9.71
CA TRP A 393 27.00 5.80 -9.34
C TRP A 393 25.66 5.51 -10.03
N ALA A 394 24.84 6.55 -10.28
CA ALA A 394 23.56 6.40 -10.94
C ALA A 394 23.74 6.14 -12.45
N ILE A 395 24.72 6.78 -13.08
CA ILE A 395 25.12 6.48 -14.47
C ILE A 395 25.58 5.03 -14.59
N ALA A 396 26.49 4.58 -13.70
CA ALA A 396 26.97 3.21 -13.69
C ALA A 396 25.85 2.18 -13.44
N GLY A 397 24.93 2.48 -12.52
CA GLY A 397 23.76 1.64 -12.26
C GLY A 397 22.81 1.53 -13.44
N VAL A 398 22.54 2.64 -14.15
CA VAL A 398 21.72 2.64 -15.36
C VAL A 398 22.36 1.78 -16.46
N GLN A 399 23.68 1.87 -16.64
CA GLN A 399 24.41 1.03 -17.58
C GLN A 399 24.34 -0.46 -17.20
N ALA A 400 24.54 -0.80 -15.92
CA ALA A 400 24.43 -2.16 -15.44
C ALA A 400 23.03 -2.76 -15.68
N VAL A 401 21.97 -1.96 -15.48
CA VAL A 401 20.59 -2.37 -15.79
C VAL A 401 20.40 -2.59 -17.29
N ALA A 402 20.94 -1.72 -18.14
CA ALA A 402 20.85 -1.87 -19.61
C ALA A 402 21.57 -3.15 -20.10
N GLU A 403 22.76 -3.43 -19.54
CA GLU A 403 23.52 -4.65 -19.82
C GLU A 403 22.75 -5.90 -19.37
N ALA A 404 22.15 -5.87 -18.17
CA ALA A 404 21.35 -6.96 -17.64
C ALA A 404 20.06 -7.22 -18.43
N GLN A 405 19.36 -6.15 -18.84
CA GLN A 405 18.12 -6.26 -19.60
C GLN A 405 18.32 -6.94 -20.96
N SER A 406 19.42 -6.64 -21.65
CA SER A 406 19.75 -7.29 -22.93
C SER A 406 20.50 -8.63 -22.75
N GLY A 407 20.92 -8.94 -21.53
CA GLY A 407 21.74 -10.09 -21.18
C GLY A 407 20.98 -11.43 -21.19
N ASN A 408 21.73 -12.52 -21.30
CA ASN A 408 21.21 -13.89 -21.33
C ASN A 408 21.50 -14.68 -20.03
N VAL A 409 21.95 -14.02 -18.96
CA VAL A 409 22.21 -14.65 -17.66
C VAL A 409 21.21 -14.11 -16.64
N THR A 410 20.58 -15.02 -15.90
CA THR A 410 19.77 -14.69 -14.73
C THR A 410 20.38 -15.35 -13.50
N VAL A 411 20.96 -14.54 -12.64
CA VAL A 411 21.42 -14.99 -11.32
C VAL A 411 20.30 -14.76 -10.32
N TYR A 412 19.83 -15.80 -9.66
CA TYR A 412 18.70 -15.73 -8.74
C TYR A 412 19.13 -15.92 -7.29
N SER A 413 18.40 -15.30 -6.37
CA SER A 413 18.53 -15.49 -4.93
C SER A 413 17.45 -16.46 -4.42
N GLY A 414 17.79 -17.29 -3.43
CA GLY A 414 16.85 -18.24 -2.82
C GLY A 414 16.61 -19.50 -3.66
N PHE A 415 15.41 -20.07 -3.52
CA PHE A 415 15.08 -21.39 -4.10
C PHE A 415 14.61 -21.32 -5.56
N SER A 416 13.81 -20.32 -5.93
CA SER A 416 13.20 -20.25 -7.26
C SER A 416 14.14 -19.59 -8.27
N PRO A 417 14.46 -20.24 -9.41
CA PRO A 417 15.31 -19.66 -10.44
C PRO A 417 14.61 -18.58 -11.28
N PHE A 418 13.29 -18.52 -11.23
CA PHE A 418 12.47 -17.77 -12.18
C PHE A 418 12.12 -16.35 -11.71
N VAL A 419 13.05 -15.69 -11.01
CA VAL A 419 12.88 -14.28 -10.60
C VAL A 419 12.65 -13.39 -11.83
N GLY A 420 11.62 -12.56 -11.77
CA GLY A 420 11.21 -11.69 -12.88
C GLY A 420 10.30 -12.32 -13.93
N GLN A 421 9.96 -13.61 -13.79
CA GLN A 421 9.04 -14.31 -14.70
C GLN A 421 7.58 -14.26 -14.23
N GLY A 422 7.33 -13.78 -13.01
CA GLY A 422 5.98 -13.67 -12.45
C GLY A 422 5.52 -14.94 -11.75
N VAL A 423 4.21 -15.16 -11.74
CA VAL A 423 3.61 -16.29 -11.00
C VAL A 423 3.65 -17.55 -11.86
N ARG A 424 4.10 -18.68 -11.29
CA ARG A 424 4.02 -19.98 -11.94
C ARG A 424 2.55 -20.41 -12.07
N GLN A 425 2.08 -20.58 -13.30
CA GLN A 425 0.71 -21.02 -13.59
C GLN A 425 0.59 -22.54 -13.68
N SER A 426 1.54 -23.19 -14.37
CA SER A 426 1.56 -24.65 -14.54
C SER A 426 2.97 -25.13 -14.94
N GLN A 427 3.19 -26.43 -14.89
CA GLN A 427 4.41 -27.07 -15.35
C GLN A 427 4.07 -28.44 -15.97
N TRP A 428 4.89 -28.91 -16.89
CA TRP A 428 4.86 -30.29 -17.37
C TRP A 428 6.29 -30.78 -17.61
N SER A 429 6.46 -32.09 -17.47
CA SER A 429 7.75 -32.76 -17.66
C SER A 429 7.52 -34.08 -18.40
N LEU A 430 8.45 -34.42 -19.28
CA LEU A 430 8.39 -35.60 -20.11
C LEU A 430 9.79 -36.21 -20.19
N SER A 431 9.85 -37.54 -20.10
CA SER A 431 11.09 -38.29 -20.16
C SER A 431 10.89 -39.45 -21.13
N LEU A 432 11.70 -39.46 -22.19
CA LEU A 432 11.57 -40.41 -23.30
C LEU A 432 12.85 -41.22 -23.48
N PRO A 433 12.79 -42.55 -23.44
CA PRO A 433 13.90 -43.36 -23.90
C PRO A 433 14.07 -43.19 -25.43
N LEU A 434 15.32 -42.98 -25.88
CA LEU A 434 15.67 -42.88 -27.30
C LEU A 434 15.84 -44.28 -27.88
N LEU A 435 14.74 -44.83 -28.37
CA LEU A 435 14.66 -46.14 -29.03
C LEU A 435 14.55 -45.94 -30.56
N PRO A 436 15.19 -46.81 -31.38
CA PRO A 436 15.04 -46.73 -32.83
C PRO A 436 13.63 -47.10 -33.27
N GLU A 437 13.12 -46.43 -34.31
CA GLU A 437 11.79 -46.68 -34.90
C GLU A 437 11.64 -48.14 -35.36
N ARG A 438 12.74 -48.75 -35.85
CA ARG A 438 12.78 -50.16 -36.22
C ARG A 438 13.90 -50.89 -35.47
N PRO A 439 13.65 -52.12 -34.99
CA PRO A 439 14.70 -52.94 -34.40
C PRO A 439 15.85 -53.15 -35.41
N GLY A 440 17.06 -52.74 -35.05
CA GLY A 440 18.27 -52.95 -35.87
C GLY A 440 18.67 -51.78 -36.78
N THR A 441 17.89 -50.70 -36.88
CA THR A 441 18.34 -49.47 -37.54
C THR A 441 19.15 -48.59 -36.57
N PRO A 442 20.34 -48.10 -36.97
CA PRO A 442 21.09 -47.17 -36.13
C PRO A 442 20.35 -45.83 -36.03
N LEU A 443 20.34 -45.23 -34.84
CA LEU A 443 19.86 -43.86 -34.64
C LEU A 443 20.88 -42.87 -35.20
N THR A 444 20.40 -41.75 -35.74
CA THR A 444 21.26 -40.61 -36.00
C THR A 444 21.64 -39.98 -34.66
N ASP A 445 22.94 -39.84 -34.41
CA ASP A 445 23.41 -39.19 -33.19
C ASP A 445 23.07 -37.70 -33.20
N PHE A 446 22.58 -37.20 -32.07
CA PHE A 446 22.30 -35.78 -31.83
C PHE A 446 22.59 -35.43 -30.38
N ASP A 447 22.87 -34.14 -30.13
CA ASP A 447 23.11 -33.61 -28.80
C ASP A 447 21.91 -32.79 -28.26
N THR A 448 22.01 -32.30 -27.03
CA THR A 448 20.97 -31.47 -26.41
C THR A 448 20.79 -30.14 -27.17
N TRP A 449 21.87 -29.60 -27.72
CA TRP A 449 21.89 -28.32 -28.42
C TRP A 449 21.17 -28.39 -29.77
N ASP A 450 21.27 -29.52 -30.49
CA ASP A 450 20.56 -29.75 -31.76
C ASP A 450 19.03 -29.65 -31.56
N VAL A 451 18.52 -30.22 -30.47
CA VAL A 451 17.10 -30.14 -30.08
C VAL A 451 16.70 -28.69 -29.73
N VAL A 452 17.53 -28.00 -28.93
CA VAL A 452 17.34 -26.59 -28.56
C VAL A 452 17.28 -25.71 -29.82
N GLU A 453 18.21 -25.92 -30.75
CA GLU A 453 18.31 -25.15 -31.99
C GLU A 453 17.07 -25.36 -32.87
N ARG A 454 16.61 -26.61 -33.01
CA ARG A 454 15.36 -26.90 -33.73
C ARG A 454 14.16 -26.22 -33.11
N LEU A 455 14.02 -26.28 -31.79
CA LEU A 455 12.93 -25.61 -31.06
C LEU A 455 12.98 -24.10 -31.23
N ARG A 456 14.16 -23.50 -31.06
CA ARG A 456 14.39 -22.07 -31.25
C ARG A 456 14.01 -21.63 -32.66
N ALA A 457 14.43 -22.37 -33.67
CA ALA A 457 14.08 -22.12 -35.07
C ALA A 457 12.57 -22.19 -35.28
N ARG A 458 11.91 -23.25 -34.81
CA ARG A 458 10.45 -23.43 -34.97
C ARG A 458 9.64 -22.31 -34.35
N LEU A 459 10.00 -21.89 -33.13
CA LEU A 459 9.31 -20.79 -32.42
C LEU A 459 9.52 -19.45 -33.12
N ARG A 460 10.75 -19.15 -33.57
CA ARG A 460 11.04 -17.92 -34.33
C ARG A 460 10.32 -17.90 -35.67
N GLU A 461 10.29 -19.01 -36.39
CA GLU A 461 9.52 -19.11 -37.63
C GLU A 461 8.03 -18.92 -37.39
N ALA A 462 7.46 -19.46 -36.31
CA ALA A 462 6.07 -19.25 -35.96
C ALA A 462 5.79 -17.77 -35.68
N ALA A 463 6.70 -17.08 -34.98
CA ALA A 463 6.62 -15.65 -34.76
C ALA A 463 6.63 -14.85 -36.07
N VAL A 464 7.59 -15.12 -36.96
CA VAL A 464 7.71 -14.45 -38.26
C VAL A 464 6.48 -14.70 -39.13
N ARG A 465 6.00 -15.95 -39.23
CA ARG A 465 4.80 -16.27 -40.00
C ARG A 465 3.58 -15.50 -39.50
N HIS A 466 3.38 -15.42 -38.19
CA HIS A 466 2.26 -14.68 -37.59
C HIS A 466 2.41 -13.16 -37.70
N ALA A 467 3.63 -12.65 -37.84
CA ALA A 467 3.87 -11.22 -38.10
C ALA A 467 3.55 -10.82 -39.56
N THR A 468 3.73 -11.73 -40.51
CA THR A 468 3.47 -11.49 -41.94
C THR A 468 2.06 -11.90 -42.40
N ALA A 469 1.41 -12.81 -41.70
CA ALA A 469 0.09 -13.31 -42.05
C ALA A 469 -1.02 -12.36 -41.55
N GLU A 470 -2.18 -12.40 -42.22
CA GLU A 470 -3.41 -11.86 -41.65
C GLU A 470 -3.72 -12.55 -40.31
N PRO A 471 -4.39 -11.86 -39.36
CA PRO A 471 -4.71 -12.43 -38.05
C PRO A 471 -5.35 -13.82 -38.22
N PRO A 472 -4.97 -14.81 -37.38
CA PRO A 472 -5.49 -16.17 -37.54
C PRO A 472 -7.02 -16.17 -37.56
N VAL A 473 -7.61 -16.71 -38.64
CA VAL A 473 -9.07 -16.80 -38.83
C VAL A 473 -9.73 -17.57 -37.67
N ASP A 474 -8.98 -18.48 -37.04
CA ASP A 474 -9.43 -19.31 -35.92
C ASP A 474 -9.50 -18.58 -34.56
N GLY A 475 -9.13 -17.30 -34.50
CA GLY A 475 -9.17 -16.50 -33.27
C GLY A 475 -8.14 -16.91 -32.20
N GLY A 476 -7.10 -17.64 -32.60
CA GLY A 476 -5.95 -17.96 -31.74
C GLY A 476 -5.04 -16.75 -31.47
N PRO A 477 -4.27 -16.75 -30.37
CA PRO A 477 -3.37 -15.65 -30.06
C PRO A 477 -2.28 -15.52 -31.13
N SER A 478 -2.05 -14.30 -31.62
CA SER A 478 -0.95 -14.04 -32.55
C SER A 478 0.39 -14.20 -31.85
N LEU A 479 1.28 -14.98 -32.43
CA LEU A 479 2.66 -15.15 -31.95
C LEU A 479 3.61 -14.09 -32.53
N ALA A 480 3.10 -13.07 -33.21
CA ALA A 480 3.93 -12.04 -33.85
C ALA A 480 4.87 -11.30 -32.89
N ALA A 481 4.45 -11.14 -31.63
CA ALA A 481 5.24 -10.49 -30.57
C ALA A 481 6.12 -11.47 -29.78
N LEU A 482 6.23 -12.74 -30.19
CA LEU A 482 6.99 -13.75 -29.45
C LEU A 482 8.49 -13.43 -29.43
N GLU A 483 9.03 -13.27 -28.23
CA GLU A 483 10.45 -13.07 -27.97
C GLU A 483 11.06 -14.41 -27.53
N VAL A 484 12.02 -14.92 -28.29
CA VAL A 484 12.69 -16.21 -28.01
C VAL A 484 14.16 -15.98 -27.72
N GLU A 485 14.55 -16.25 -26.48
CA GLU A 485 15.89 -16.03 -25.96
C GLU A 485 16.47 -17.29 -25.30
N ASP A 486 17.78 -17.45 -25.42
CA ASP A 486 18.53 -18.41 -24.62
C ASP A 486 18.86 -17.77 -23.29
N ARG A 487 18.55 -18.45 -22.19
CA ARG A 487 18.80 -17.92 -20.86
C ARG A 487 19.48 -18.94 -19.96
N VAL A 488 20.52 -18.52 -19.26
CA VAL A 488 21.25 -19.32 -18.28
C VAL A 488 20.82 -18.90 -16.89
N PHE A 489 20.26 -19.83 -16.13
CA PHE A 489 19.86 -19.65 -14.75
C PHE A 489 20.92 -20.22 -13.81
N VAL A 490 21.33 -19.44 -12.82
CA VAL A 490 22.35 -19.88 -11.85
C VAL A 490 22.06 -19.29 -10.46
N SER A 491 22.26 -20.09 -9.41
CA SER A 491 22.07 -19.61 -8.03
C SER A 491 23.19 -18.64 -7.67
N GLY A 492 22.83 -17.47 -7.13
CA GLY A 492 23.78 -16.44 -6.69
C GLY A 492 24.74 -16.88 -5.60
N THR A 493 24.43 -17.96 -4.88
CA THR A 493 25.30 -18.56 -3.86
C THR A 493 26.31 -19.56 -4.42
N GLN A 494 26.14 -20.00 -5.67
CA GLN A 494 26.95 -21.07 -6.29
C GLN A 494 27.82 -20.56 -7.46
N ILE A 495 27.83 -19.26 -7.74
CA ILE A 495 28.55 -18.69 -8.89
C ILE A 495 30.06 -18.52 -8.69
N THR A 496 30.54 -18.51 -7.43
CA THR A 496 31.92 -18.10 -7.11
C THR A 496 32.99 -18.98 -7.77
N GLY A 497 32.67 -20.24 -8.08
CA GLY A 497 33.58 -21.17 -8.75
C GLY A 497 33.71 -20.98 -10.27
N ASP A 498 32.77 -20.30 -10.92
CA ASP A 498 32.76 -20.16 -12.38
C ASP A 498 33.24 -18.76 -12.82
N ARG A 499 34.48 -18.69 -13.32
CA ARG A 499 35.10 -17.45 -13.81
C ARG A 499 34.39 -16.86 -15.03
N ARG A 500 33.59 -17.64 -15.76
CA ARG A 500 32.80 -17.14 -16.91
C ARG A 500 31.65 -16.25 -16.42
N LEU A 501 31.07 -16.59 -15.26
CA LEU A 501 29.94 -15.89 -14.65
C LEU A 501 30.39 -14.82 -13.66
N LEU A 502 31.51 -15.03 -12.95
CA LEU A 502 32.07 -14.08 -12.00
C LEU A 502 33.59 -13.91 -12.20
N PRO A 503 34.03 -13.10 -13.19
CA PRO A 503 35.45 -12.84 -13.44
C PRO A 503 36.13 -12.11 -12.28
N VAL A 504 35.39 -11.27 -11.55
CA VAL A 504 35.90 -10.46 -10.44
C VAL A 504 34.98 -10.61 -9.23
N LEU A 505 35.51 -11.13 -8.12
CA LEU A 505 34.75 -11.43 -6.89
C LEU A 505 34.02 -10.22 -6.27
N ILE A 506 34.56 -9.02 -6.48
CA ILE A 506 34.07 -7.76 -5.91
C ILE A 506 33.19 -6.96 -6.88
N LYS A 507 32.65 -7.60 -7.91
CA LYS A 507 31.71 -7.00 -8.87
C LYS A 507 30.45 -7.86 -9.00
N ALA A 508 29.41 -7.27 -9.58
CA ALA A 508 28.23 -8.00 -10.01
C ALA A 508 28.59 -9.11 -11.03
N PRO A 509 27.79 -10.18 -11.10
CA PRO A 509 27.94 -11.22 -12.11
C PRO A 509 27.79 -10.68 -13.53
N VAL A 510 28.35 -11.40 -14.50
CA VAL A 510 28.24 -11.03 -15.91
C VAL A 510 26.80 -11.20 -16.39
N ALA A 511 26.25 -10.17 -17.02
CA ALA A 511 24.91 -10.20 -17.59
C ALA A 511 24.78 -11.04 -18.89
N ARG A 512 25.88 -11.20 -19.63
CA ARG A 512 25.90 -11.85 -20.94
C ARG A 512 27.04 -12.86 -21.10
N LEU A 513 26.70 -14.10 -21.44
CA LEU A 513 27.62 -15.13 -21.92
C LEU A 513 27.64 -15.19 -23.45
N SER A 514 28.79 -15.62 -24.00
CA SER A 514 28.94 -15.88 -25.43
C SER A 514 28.14 -17.12 -25.87
N GLY A 515 27.75 -17.18 -27.14
CA GLY A 515 27.03 -18.33 -27.70
C GLY A 515 27.70 -19.70 -27.42
N PRO A 516 29.03 -19.84 -27.63
CA PRO A 516 29.75 -21.07 -27.29
C PRO A 516 29.66 -21.43 -25.79
N ALA A 517 29.78 -20.45 -24.90
CA ALA A 517 29.68 -20.70 -23.46
C ALA A 517 28.26 -21.16 -23.05
N VAL A 518 27.22 -20.61 -23.69
CA VAL A 518 25.83 -21.07 -23.48
C VAL A 518 25.64 -22.49 -23.99
N ARG A 519 26.23 -22.83 -25.15
CA ARG A 519 26.21 -24.20 -25.70
C ARG A 519 26.88 -25.19 -24.74
N ASP A 520 28.07 -24.87 -24.24
CA ASP A 520 28.79 -25.72 -23.30
C ASP A 520 27.95 -26.00 -22.03
N ILE A 521 27.22 -24.99 -21.54
CA ILE A 521 26.31 -25.12 -20.39
C ILE A 521 25.09 -26.00 -20.74
N ALA A 522 24.52 -25.86 -21.93
CA ALA A 522 23.39 -26.68 -22.36
C ALA A 522 23.78 -28.16 -22.53
N LEU A 523 25.03 -28.44 -22.91
CA LEU A 523 25.56 -29.79 -23.05
C LEU A 523 25.94 -30.45 -21.70
N ASP A 524 26.00 -29.68 -20.62
CA ASP A 524 26.23 -30.18 -19.25
C ASP A 524 24.95 -30.10 -18.40
N PRO A 525 24.04 -31.09 -18.51
CA PRO A 525 22.81 -31.15 -17.74
C PRO A 525 23.02 -31.55 -16.28
N GLN A 526 24.25 -31.62 -15.76
CA GLN A 526 24.54 -31.74 -14.32
C GLN A 526 25.25 -30.51 -13.74
N GLY A 527 25.67 -29.57 -14.59
CA GLY A 527 26.29 -28.32 -14.20
C GLY A 527 25.41 -27.43 -13.33
N THR A 528 26.05 -26.62 -12.48
CA THR A 528 25.34 -25.66 -11.62
C THR A 528 24.54 -24.62 -12.42
N PRO A 529 25.07 -24.03 -13.51
CA PRO A 529 24.27 -23.20 -14.40
C PRO A 529 23.37 -24.07 -15.28
N ARG A 530 22.11 -23.67 -15.45
CA ARG A 530 21.13 -24.39 -16.28
C ARG A 530 20.73 -23.54 -17.47
N HIS A 531 20.87 -24.07 -18.67
CA HIS A 531 20.29 -23.46 -19.87
C HIS A 531 18.78 -23.73 -19.92
N CYS A 532 18.01 -22.70 -20.25
CA CYS A 532 16.62 -22.80 -20.62
C CYS A 532 16.38 -21.95 -21.88
N LEU A 533 15.55 -22.46 -22.78
CA LEU A 533 14.99 -21.65 -23.86
C LEU A 533 13.76 -20.92 -23.32
N ALA A 534 13.84 -19.60 -23.22
CA ALA A 534 12.74 -18.77 -22.74
C ALA A 534 11.97 -18.17 -23.93
N ALA A 535 10.65 -18.31 -23.89
CA ALA A 535 9.73 -17.78 -24.89
C ALA A 535 8.73 -16.87 -24.18
N HIS A 536 8.85 -15.55 -24.39
CA HIS A 536 7.98 -14.54 -23.81
C HIS A 536 7.02 -14.02 -24.87
N LEU A 537 5.72 -14.00 -24.57
CA LEU A 537 4.71 -13.49 -25.49
C LEU A 537 4.02 -12.27 -24.87
N PRO A 538 4.49 -11.04 -25.08
CA PRO A 538 3.79 -9.86 -24.60
C PRO A 538 2.40 -9.75 -25.24
N LEU A 539 1.36 -9.90 -24.42
CA LEU A 539 -0.04 -9.68 -24.78
C LEU A 539 -0.52 -8.35 -24.19
N TRP A 540 -1.55 -7.76 -24.78
CA TRP A 540 -2.15 -6.52 -24.28
C TRP A 540 -1.09 -5.42 -24.05
N GLY A 541 -0.27 -5.13 -25.06
CA GLY A 541 0.79 -4.12 -24.98
C GLY A 541 1.84 -4.36 -23.88
N GLY A 542 2.01 -5.62 -23.45
CA GLY A 542 2.92 -6.03 -22.36
C GLY A 542 2.29 -6.04 -20.96
N ALA A 543 0.99 -5.75 -20.84
CA ALA A 543 0.30 -5.88 -19.54
C ALA A 543 0.25 -7.33 -19.06
N VAL A 544 0.17 -8.29 -19.97
CA VAL A 544 0.23 -9.72 -19.62
C VAL A 544 1.34 -10.34 -20.43
N VAL A 545 2.29 -11.00 -19.77
CA VAL A 545 3.42 -11.67 -20.46
C VAL A 545 3.47 -13.13 -20.03
N PRO A 546 2.76 -14.03 -20.74
CA PRO A 546 2.99 -15.46 -20.67
C PRO A 546 4.42 -15.78 -21.09
N SER A 547 5.11 -16.55 -20.26
CA SER A 547 6.51 -16.92 -20.41
C SER A 547 6.65 -18.42 -20.25
N GLN A 548 7.14 -19.08 -21.29
CA GLN A 548 7.43 -20.51 -21.28
C GLN A 548 8.94 -20.71 -21.16
N LEU A 549 9.37 -21.51 -20.19
CA LEU A 549 10.78 -21.79 -19.93
C LEU A 549 11.00 -23.28 -20.15
N LEU A 550 11.64 -23.62 -21.28
CA LEU A 550 11.90 -25.00 -21.65
C LEU A 550 13.34 -25.37 -21.28
N HIS A 551 13.46 -26.37 -20.41
CA HIS A 551 14.71 -27.02 -20.07
C HIS A 551 14.78 -28.38 -20.78
N ILE A 552 15.91 -28.65 -21.41
CA ILE A 552 16.13 -29.81 -22.28
C ILE A 552 17.43 -30.44 -21.84
N ALA A 553 17.42 -31.76 -21.69
CA ALA A 553 18.61 -32.53 -21.37
C ALA A 553 18.55 -33.90 -22.04
N VAL A 554 19.62 -34.28 -22.74
CA VAL A 554 19.81 -35.63 -23.28
C VAL A 554 20.84 -36.35 -22.40
N VAL A 555 20.39 -37.32 -21.59
CA VAL A 555 21.24 -38.06 -20.64
C VAL A 555 20.95 -39.55 -20.74
N GLY A 556 22.00 -40.37 -20.87
CA GLY A 556 21.87 -41.83 -20.81
C GLY A 556 20.86 -42.39 -21.82
N ARG A 557 20.90 -41.91 -23.08
CA ARG A 557 19.94 -42.23 -24.14
C ARG A 557 18.47 -41.92 -23.78
N THR A 558 18.24 -40.96 -22.90
CA THR A 558 16.92 -40.48 -22.53
C THR A 558 16.85 -38.98 -22.79
N LEU A 559 15.80 -38.53 -23.47
CA LEU A 559 15.48 -37.11 -23.64
C LEU A 559 14.55 -36.67 -22.51
N HIS A 560 15.02 -35.71 -21.71
CA HIS A 560 14.24 -35.03 -20.69
C HIS A 560 13.81 -33.66 -21.19
N LEU A 561 12.51 -33.42 -21.14
CA LEU A 561 11.90 -32.13 -21.45
C LEU A 561 11.14 -31.67 -20.22
N HIS A 562 11.45 -30.47 -19.76
CA HIS A 562 10.76 -29.84 -18.64
C HIS A 562 10.35 -28.44 -19.04
N CYS A 563 9.10 -28.08 -18.80
CA CYS A 563 8.54 -26.80 -19.17
C CYS A 563 7.84 -26.16 -17.98
N ASP A 564 8.33 -25.00 -17.58
CA ASP A 564 7.70 -24.14 -16.60
C ASP A 564 6.94 -23.01 -17.29
N ARG A 565 5.65 -22.84 -16.95
CA ARG A 565 4.79 -21.77 -17.47
C ARG A 565 4.60 -20.70 -16.41
N HIS A 566 5.10 -19.51 -16.68
CA HIS A 566 5.03 -18.35 -15.79
C HIS A 566 4.30 -17.20 -16.46
N VAL A 567 3.60 -16.38 -15.68
CA VAL A 567 2.87 -15.23 -16.21
C VAL A 567 3.13 -13.99 -15.36
N LEU A 568 3.57 -12.93 -16.01
CA LEU A 568 3.52 -11.58 -15.44
C LEU A 568 2.11 -11.04 -15.65
N THR A 569 1.36 -10.91 -14.56
CA THR A 569 0.01 -10.33 -14.55
C THR A 569 0.05 -8.82 -14.79
N PRO A 570 -1.10 -8.19 -15.07
CA PRO A 570 -1.19 -6.73 -15.24
C PRO A 570 -0.59 -5.94 -14.08
N LEU A 571 -0.24 -4.68 -14.33
CA LEU A 571 0.18 -3.79 -13.25
C LEU A 571 -0.98 -3.50 -12.29
N ARG A 572 -0.64 -3.26 -11.02
CA ARG A 572 -1.63 -2.80 -10.02
C ARG A 572 -2.40 -1.57 -10.55
N PRO A 573 -3.72 -1.47 -10.35
CA PRO A 573 -4.54 -0.38 -10.90
C PRO A 573 -4.10 1.04 -10.51
N ASP A 574 -3.54 1.20 -9.32
CA ASP A 574 -3.01 2.46 -8.80
C ASP A 574 -1.83 3.01 -9.64
N LEU A 575 -1.06 2.13 -10.28
CA LEU A 575 0.09 2.52 -11.11
C LEU A 575 -0.29 3.00 -12.52
N ARG A 576 -1.56 2.85 -12.92
CA ARG A 576 -2.04 3.18 -14.27
C ARG A 576 -2.84 4.48 -14.35
N GLY A 577 -2.80 5.29 -13.30
CA GLY A 577 -3.55 6.54 -13.21
C GLY A 577 -3.24 7.56 -14.32
N VAL A 578 -2.09 7.45 -14.99
CA VAL A 578 -1.68 8.36 -16.08
C VAL A 578 -2.65 8.34 -17.26
N ASP A 579 -3.32 7.21 -17.54
CA ASP A 579 -4.28 7.09 -18.64
C ASP A 579 -5.63 7.73 -18.33
N LEU A 580 -5.88 8.01 -17.07
CA LEU A 580 -7.09 8.69 -16.61
C LEU A 580 -6.94 10.22 -16.60
N LEU A 581 -5.74 10.73 -16.92
CA LEU A 581 -5.47 12.16 -16.91
C LEU A 581 -6.12 12.85 -18.12
N PRO A 582 -6.84 13.97 -17.92
CA PRO A 582 -7.35 14.76 -19.02
C PRO A 582 -6.21 15.36 -19.83
N ALA A 583 -6.41 15.52 -21.15
CA ALA A 583 -5.41 16.08 -22.06
C ALA A 583 -4.95 17.49 -21.66
N SER A 584 -5.85 18.28 -21.07
CA SER A 584 -5.57 19.63 -20.55
C SER A 584 -5.97 19.77 -19.09
N LEU A 585 -5.39 20.76 -18.38
CA LEU A 585 -5.70 21.04 -16.98
C LEU A 585 -7.05 21.72 -16.85
N THR A 586 -8.11 20.92 -16.74
CA THR A 586 -9.45 21.45 -16.44
C THR A 586 -9.49 22.06 -15.04
N HIS A 587 -10.34 23.07 -14.84
CA HIS A 587 -10.51 23.71 -13.52
C HIS A 587 -10.94 22.70 -12.44
N ALA A 588 -11.79 21.72 -12.79
CA ALA A 588 -12.24 20.68 -11.88
C ALA A 588 -11.09 19.74 -11.47
N HIS A 589 -10.26 19.31 -12.42
CA HIS A 589 -9.07 18.49 -12.13
C HIS A 589 -8.06 19.26 -11.27
N ARG A 590 -7.80 20.53 -11.60
CA ARG A 590 -6.94 21.41 -10.80
C ARG A 590 -7.45 21.55 -9.38
N ALA A 591 -8.75 21.77 -9.18
CA ALA A 591 -9.36 21.83 -7.85
C ALA A 591 -9.19 20.50 -7.09
N GLY A 592 -9.35 19.36 -7.77
CA GLY A 592 -9.08 18.03 -7.23
C GLY A 592 -7.62 17.85 -6.77
N LEU A 593 -6.65 18.26 -7.59
CA LEU A 593 -5.22 18.22 -7.24
C LEU A 593 -4.92 19.08 -6.03
N LEU A 594 -5.41 20.32 -5.99
CA LEU A 594 -5.25 21.23 -4.86
C LEU A 594 -5.89 20.68 -3.57
N LEU A 595 -7.05 20.05 -3.67
CA LEU A 595 -7.69 19.39 -2.52
C LEU A 595 -6.88 18.17 -2.05
N SER A 596 -6.29 17.42 -3.01
CA SER A 596 -5.42 16.28 -2.71
C SER A 596 -4.11 16.71 -2.04
N ALA A 597 -3.54 17.84 -2.47
CA ALA A 597 -2.36 18.45 -1.88
C ALA A 597 -2.64 18.81 -0.43
N LEU A 598 -3.74 19.52 -0.15
CA LEU A 598 -4.17 19.89 1.20
C LEU A 598 -4.32 18.67 2.12
N ARG A 599 -4.91 17.59 1.60
CA ARG A 599 -5.07 16.33 2.33
C ARG A 599 -3.73 15.66 2.67
N ARG A 600 -2.74 15.78 1.78
CA ARG A 600 -1.41 15.17 1.97
C ARG A 600 -0.42 16.06 2.74
N SER A 601 -0.63 17.38 2.79
CA SER A 601 0.26 18.34 3.47
C SER A 601 0.59 17.95 4.90
N GLY A 602 -0.40 17.52 5.68
CA GLY A 602 -0.17 17.09 7.07
C GLY A 602 0.73 15.88 7.17
N GLY A 603 0.39 14.81 6.45
CA GLY A 603 1.19 13.58 6.43
C GLY A 603 2.62 13.82 5.93
N ALA A 604 2.77 14.68 4.93
CA ALA A 604 4.06 15.05 4.37
C ALA A 604 4.88 15.90 5.37
N LEU A 605 4.33 16.98 5.93
CA LEU A 605 5.03 17.87 6.86
C LEU A 605 5.52 17.14 8.12
N PHE A 606 4.64 16.37 8.77
CA PHE A 606 5.00 15.65 10.00
C PHE A 606 5.75 14.33 9.73
N GLY A 607 5.72 13.83 8.49
CA GLY A 607 6.52 12.70 8.03
C GLY A 607 7.92 13.08 7.55
N ALA A 608 8.13 14.34 7.13
CA ALA A 608 9.36 14.81 6.51
C ALA A 608 10.61 14.62 7.38
N PRO A 609 10.61 14.89 8.71
CA PRO A 609 11.78 14.63 9.56
C PRO A 609 12.20 13.16 9.53
N ARG A 610 11.24 12.22 9.58
CA ARG A 610 11.53 10.78 9.48
C ARG A 610 12.03 10.39 8.09
N ALA A 611 11.49 10.99 7.04
CA ALA A 611 11.91 10.73 5.67
C ALA A 611 13.36 11.18 5.44
N VAL A 612 13.69 12.42 5.81
CA VAL A 612 15.05 12.99 5.68
C VAL A 612 16.04 12.29 6.58
N LEU A 613 15.70 12.04 7.85
CA LEU A 613 16.57 11.28 8.76
C LEU A 613 16.80 9.87 8.23
N GLY A 614 15.75 9.17 7.78
CA GLY A 614 15.87 7.83 7.22
C GLY A 614 16.72 7.78 5.94
N ASP A 615 16.64 8.82 5.11
CA ASP A 615 17.48 8.95 3.93
C ASP A 615 18.94 9.26 4.30
N ALA A 616 19.17 10.20 5.21
CA ALA A 616 20.49 10.56 5.72
C ALA A 616 21.18 9.38 6.43
N PHE A 617 20.46 8.60 7.24
CA PHE A 617 20.99 7.39 7.86
C PHE A 617 21.38 6.33 6.83
N ARG A 618 20.60 6.17 5.75
CA ARG A 618 20.96 5.27 4.65
C ARG A 618 22.19 5.76 3.91
N GLU A 619 22.26 7.04 3.59
CA GLU A 619 23.44 7.62 2.91
C GLU A 619 24.70 7.55 3.77
N TRP A 620 24.59 7.87 5.06
CA TRP A 620 25.72 7.76 5.98
C TRP A 620 26.15 6.29 6.21
N GLY A 621 25.18 5.37 6.23
CA GLY A 621 25.41 3.94 6.37
C GLY A 621 25.91 3.26 5.09
N ALA A 622 25.63 3.82 3.92
CA ALA A 622 25.89 3.17 2.63
C ALA A 622 27.37 2.80 2.43
N PRO A 623 28.36 3.69 2.67
CA PRO A 623 29.77 3.34 2.51
C PRO A 623 30.21 2.22 3.45
N ARG A 624 29.68 2.19 4.68
CA ARG A 624 29.99 1.13 5.66
C ARG A 624 29.35 -0.19 5.28
N ARG A 625 28.07 -0.17 4.88
CA ARG A 625 27.34 -1.35 4.38
C ARG A 625 28.06 -1.94 3.16
N GLN A 626 28.40 -1.10 2.20
CA GLN A 626 29.08 -1.50 0.97
C GLN A 626 30.47 -2.07 1.22
N ARG A 627 31.24 -1.50 2.17
CA ARG A 627 32.51 -2.08 2.62
C ARG A 627 32.31 -3.47 3.22
N ARG A 628 31.33 -3.63 4.12
CA ARG A 628 31.00 -4.94 4.72
C ARG A 628 30.56 -5.96 3.68
N GLU A 629 29.74 -5.56 2.71
CA GLU A 629 29.30 -6.44 1.62
C GLU A 629 30.48 -6.85 0.73
N ARG A 630 31.39 -5.93 0.40
CA ARG A 630 32.61 -6.26 -0.35
C ARG A 630 33.57 -7.16 0.45
N GLU A 631 33.67 -6.98 1.76
CA GLU A 631 34.47 -7.83 2.64
C GLU A 631 33.86 -9.24 2.77
N ALA A 632 32.54 -9.32 2.93
CA ALA A 632 31.80 -10.59 2.92
C ALA A 632 31.98 -11.30 1.57
N ALA A 633 31.80 -10.59 0.45
CA ALA A 633 31.96 -11.13 -0.90
C ALA A 633 33.37 -11.67 -1.20
N LYS A 634 34.41 -11.17 -0.52
CA LYS A 634 35.79 -11.68 -0.61
C LYS A 634 36.03 -12.92 0.23
N THR A 635 35.36 -13.02 1.39
CA THR A 635 35.66 -14.01 2.41
C THR A 635 34.73 -15.22 2.34
N ASP A 636 33.47 -14.98 1.98
CA ASP A 636 32.41 -15.99 1.90
C ASP A 636 32.21 -16.46 0.44
N PRO A 637 32.58 -17.71 0.11
CA PRO A 637 32.37 -18.27 -1.21
C PRO A 637 30.88 -18.44 -1.57
N ALA A 638 30.00 -18.53 -0.58
CA ALA A 638 28.55 -18.68 -0.75
C ALA A 638 27.80 -17.35 -0.70
N PHE A 639 28.51 -16.20 -0.73
CA PHE A 639 27.88 -14.88 -0.71
C PHE A 639 26.89 -14.72 -1.87
N ASP A 640 25.62 -14.52 -1.51
CA ASP A 640 24.50 -14.46 -2.44
C ASP A 640 24.52 -13.18 -3.29
N ARG A 641 24.82 -13.35 -4.57
CA ARG A 641 24.81 -12.30 -5.61
C ARG A 641 23.57 -12.38 -6.51
N GLY A 642 22.57 -13.15 -6.11
CA GLY A 642 21.34 -13.32 -6.88
C GLY A 642 20.47 -12.08 -6.87
N ALA A 643 19.75 -11.88 -7.96
CA ALA A 643 18.73 -10.84 -8.05
C ALA A 643 17.60 -11.11 -7.05
N ARG A 644 17.27 -10.10 -6.25
CA ARG A 644 16.27 -10.18 -5.17
C ARG A 644 14.93 -9.53 -5.52
N LEU A 645 14.94 -8.63 -6.51
CA LEU A 645 13.78 -7.86 -6.90
C LEU A 645 13.73 -7.73 -8.42
N SER A 646 12.61 -8.14 -9.02
CA SER A 646 12.25 -7.71 -10.38
C SER A 646 11.27 -6.54 -10.29
N ILE A 647 11.56 -5.47 -11.03
CA ILE A 647 10.75 -4.25 -11.04
C ILE A 647 9.34 -4.55 -11.58
N ARG A 648 9.26 -5.32 -12.67
CA ARG A 648 7.99 -5.68 -13.32
C ARG A 648 7.16 -6.63 -12.48
N GLU A 649 7.80 -7.59 -11.81
CA GLU A 649 7.14 -8.53 -10.90
C GLU A 649 6.64 -7.81 -9.63
N HIS A 650 7.42 -6.89 -9.07
CA HIS A 650 7.00 -6.13 -7.87
C HIS A 650 5.77 -5.26 -8.11
N ALA A 651 5.60 -4.76 -9.34
CA ALA A 651 4.52 -3.88 -9.73
C ALA A 651 3.28 -4.61 -10.26
N MET A 652 3.31 -5.95 -10.35
CA MET A 652 2.18 -6.75 -10.84
C MET A 652 1.03 -6.82 -9.81
N SER A 653 -0.20 -6.96 -10.29
CA SER A 653 -1.37 -7.26 -9.45
C SER A 653 -1.43 -8.74 -9.12
N ALA A 654 -1.97 -9.08 -7.95
CA ALA A 654 -2.17 -10.48 -7.56
C ALA A 654 -3.19 -11.21 -8.45
N GLU A 655 -4.08 -10.47 -9.12
CA GLU A 655 -5.15 -10.99 -9.95
C GLU A 655 -5.14 -10.35 -11.34
N TYR A 656 -5.75 -11.03 -12.31
CA TYR A 656 -6.10 -10.45 -13.59
C TYR A 656 -7.19 -9.39 -13.42
N LEU A 657 -7.24 -8.43 -14.33
CA LEU A 657 -8.20 -7.32 -14.25
C LEU A 657 -9.38 -7.51 -15.19
N ASP A 658 -9.11 -8.19 -16.30
CA ASP A 658 -10.12 -8.64 -17.24
C ASP A 658 -10.08 -10.17 -17.28
N HIS A 659 -11.25 -10.78 -17.40
CA HIS A 659 -11.38 -12.21 -17.62
C HIS A 659 -10.66 -12.67 -18.89
N PHE A 660 -10.75 -11.90 -19.98
CA PHE A 660 -10.14 -12.22 -21.27
C PHE A 660 -8.61 -12.22 -21.21
N GLN A 661 -7.99 -11.44 -20.32
CA GLN A 661 -6.55 -11.50 -20.09
C GLN A 661 -6.08 -12.89 -19.64
N ARG A 662 -6.88 -13.55 -18.79
CA ARG A 662 -6.59 -14.92 -18.33
C ARG A 662 -6.78 -15.92 -19.46
N VAL A 663 -7.89 -15.80 -20.20
CA VAL A 663 -8.22 -16.70 -21.32
C VAL A 663 -7.16 -16.61 -22.42
N ASP A 664 -6.72 -15.40 -22.76
CA ASP A 664 -5.70 -15.19 -23.79
C ASP A 664 -4.33 -15.72 -23.34
N ALA A 665 -3.97 -15.57 -22.06
CA ALA A 665 -2.76 -16.16 -21.51
C ALA A 665 -2.79 -17.70 -21.58
N GLU A 666 -3.91 -18.33 -21.22
CA GLU A 666 -4.10 -19.78 -21.32
C GLU A 666 -4.02 -20.28 -22.77
N ARG A 667 -4.63 -19.55 -23.71
CA ARG A 667 -4.53 -19.85 -25.15
C ARG A 667 -3.09 -19.69 -25.67
N ALA A 668 -2.35 -18.69 -25.18
CA ALA A 668 -0.96 -18.48 -25.56
C ALA A 668 -0.10 -19.66 -25.13
N PHE A 669 -0.23 -20.13 -23.89
CA PHE A 669 0.47 -21.33 -23.43
C PHE A 669 0.13 -22.54 -24.29
N ALA A 670 -1.15 -22.80 -24.56
CA ALA A 670 -1.57 -23.92 -25.38
C ALA A 670 -1.01 -23.86 -26.81
N ALA A 671 -0.89 -22.67 -27.40
CA ALA A 671 -0.28 -22.48 -28.71
C ALA A 671 1.24 -22.76 -28.66
N LEU A 672 1.94 -22.20 -27.67
CA LEU A 672 3.38 -22.40 -27.50
C LEU A 672 3.74 -23.87 -27.24
N ASP A 673 2.98 -24.57 -26.38
CA ASP A 673 3.17 -26.00 -26.14
C ASP A 673 3.00 -26.82 -27.42
N ARG A 674 1.97 -26.51 -28.24
CA ARG A 674 1.76 -27.21 -29.51
C ARG A 674 2.94 -27.00 -30.46
N HIS A 675 3.46 -25.78 -30.58
CA HIS A 675 4.63 -25.51 -31.41
C HIS A 675 5.89 -26.21 -30.90
N ALA A 676 6.12 -26.18 -29.58
CA ALA A 676 7.28 -26.82 -28.96
C ALA A 676 7.23 -28.35 -29.10
N LEU A 677 6.12 -28.98 -28.71
CA LEU A 677 5.97 -30.44 -28.77
C LEU A 677 5.98 -30.96 -30.22
N ALA A 678 5.42 -30.20 -31.17
CA ALA A 678 5.52 -30.53 -32.58
C ALA A 678 6.98 -30.45 -33.09
N ALA A 679 7.73 -29.41 -32.70
CA ALA A 679 9.15 -29.30 -33.07
C ALA A 679 9.98 -30.48 -32.57
N VAL A 680 9.76 -30.90 -31.31
CA VAL A 680 10.45 -32.06 -30.75
C VAL A 680 10.07 -33.34 -31.50
N ARG A 681 8.77 -33.54 -31.77
CA ARG A 681 8.31 -34.72 -32.53
C ARG A 681 8.99 -34.79 -33.89
N ASP A 682 8.87 -33.72 -34.66
CA ASP A 682 9.37 -33.65 -36.03
C ASP A 682 10.90 -33.87 -36.04
N PHE A 683 11.61 -33.33 -35.02
CA PHE A 683 13.03 -33.61 -34.80
C PHE A 683 13.31 -35.10 -34.54
N LEU A 684 12.58 -35.73 -33.62
CA LEU A 684 12.81 -37.13 -33.26
C LEU A 684 12.50 -38.08 -34.42
N ASP A 685 11.43 -37.81 -35.18
CA ASP A 685 11.06 -38.56 -36.38
C ASP A 685 12.18 -38.47 -37.46
N GLU A 686 12.73 -37.28 -37.69
CA GLU A 686 13.85 -37.07 -38.62
C GLU A 686 15.15 -37.80 -38.22
N HIS A 687 15.32 -38.10 -36.92
CA HIS A 687 16.49 -38.82 -36.39
C HIS A 687 16.22 -40.33 -36.19
N GLY A 688 15.05 -40.83 -36.63
CA GLY A 688 14.70 -42.25 -36.62
C GLY A 688 14.36 -42.79 -35.22
N VAL A 689 13.91 -41.94 -34.30
CA VAL A 689 13.47 -42.32 -32.95
C VAL A 689 11.99 -42.73 -32.95
N ASP A 690 11.62 -43.77 -32.20
CA ASP A 690 10.22 -44.14 -32.00
C ASP A 690 9.47 -43.08 -31.17
N THR A 691 8.51 -42.39 -31.80
CA THR A 691 7.70 -41.34 -31.16
C THR A 691 6.34 -41.83 -30.65
N THR A 692 6.08 -43.13 -30.60
CA THR A 692 4.80 -43.70 -30.15
C THR A 692 4.47 -43.31 -28.70
N ASP A 693 5.44 -43.47 -27.79
CA ASP A 693 5.31 -43.07 -26.39
C ASP A 693 5.17 -41.54 -26.26
N PHE A 694 5.95 -40.79 -27.06
CA PHE A 694 5.90 -39.34 -27.07
C PHE A 694 4.51 -38.80 -27.45
N ARG A 695 3.90 -39.36 -28.49
CA ARG A 695 2.55 -38.97 -28.94
C ARG A 695 1.52 -39.24 -27.86
N THR A 696 1.61 -40.39 -27.19
CA THR A 696 0.70 -40.76 -26.11
C THR A 696 0.80 -39.78 -24.95
N GLN A 697 2.01 -39.46 -24.49
CA GLN A 697 2.23 -38.50 -23.39
C GLN A 697 1.84 -37.07 -23.78
N THR A 698 2.16 -36.63 -25.01
CA THR A 698 1.78 -35.32 -25.54
C THR A 698 0.27 -35.13 -25.57
N GLN A 699 -0.48 -36.16 -25.99
CA GLN A 699 -1.94 -36.12 -25.99
C GLN A 699 -2.52 -35.93 -24.58
N THR A 700 -1.93 -36.56 -23.56
CA THR A 700 -2.31 -36.36 -22.16
C THR A 700 -2.03 -34.93 -21.69
N ILE A 701 -0.85 -34.39 -22.01
CA ILE A 701 -0.45 -33.03 -21.61
C ILE A 701 -1.37 -31.97 -22.24
N LEU A 702 -1.66 -32.10 -23.54
CA LEU A 702 -2.51 -31.16 -24.28
C LEU A 702 -3.98 -31.23 -23.86
N ASN A 703 -4.50 -32.41 -23.52
CA ASN A 703 -5.92 -32.58 -23.18
C ASN A 703 -6.25 -32.25 -21.71
N HIS A 704 -5.36 -32.54 -20.78
CA HIS A 704 -5.66 -32.39 -19.35
C HIS A 704 -5.12 -31.11 -18.72
N GLY A 705 -4.30 -30.33 -19.43
CA GLY A 705 -3.81 -29.00 -19.02
C GLY A 705 -2.89 -28.98 -17.78
N VAL A 706 -2.96 -29.99 -16.91
CA VAL A 706 -2.24 -30.14 -15.65
C VAL A 706 -2.17 -31.63 -15.29
N LEU A 707 -0.98 -32.22 -15.29
CA LEU A 707 -0.69 -33.39 -14.47
C LEU A 707 -0.31 -32.86 -13.09
N GLN A 708 -1.22 -32.98 -12.13
CA GLN A 708 -1.02 -32.55 -10.75
C GLN A 708 0.16 -33.34 -10.17
N THR A 709 1.36 -32.74 -10.15
CA THR A 709 2.56 -33.35 -9.58
C THR A 709 2.45 -33.29 -8.05
N GLY A 710 1.67 -34.22 -7.50
CA GLY A 710 1.30 -34.25 -6.09
C GLY A 710 0.38 -35.42 -5.77
N GLY A 711 0.81 -36.63 -6.14
CA GLY A 711 0.09 -37.88 -5.90
C GLY A 711 -0.90 -38.20 -7.01
N VAL A 712 -0.71 -39.35 -7.64
CA VAL A 712 -1.68 -39.92 -8.57
C VAL A 712 -2.96 -40.22 -7.79
N SER A 713 -3.93 -39.31 -7.83
CA SER A 713 -5.29 -39.68 -7.52
C SER A 713 -5.79 -40.45 -8.74
N VAL A 714 -5.67 -41.78 -8.70
CA VAL A 714 -6.40 -42.67 -9.61
C VAL A 714 -7.88 -42.51 -9.26
N VAL A 715 -8.51 -41.44 -9.76
CA VAL A 715 -9.95 -41.24 -9.62
C VAL A 715 -10.63 -42.04 -10.72
N GLY A 716 -10.75 -43.34 -10.49
CA GLY A 716 -11.68 -44.17 -11.25
C GLY A 716 -13.10 -43.71 -10.92
N ASN A 717 -13.73 -43.03 -11.88
CA ASN A 717 -15.14 -42.65 -11.94
C ASN A 717 -15.49 -41.29 -11.31
N GLN A 718 -15.55 -40.26 -12.16
CA GLN A 718 -16.30 -39.04 -11.88
C GLN A 718 -17.41 -38.85 -12.91
N ALA A 719 -18.57 -38.46 -12.42
CA ALA A 719 -19.71 -38.02 -13.21
C ALA A 719 -19.99 -36.56 -12.80
N VAL A 720 -19.92 -35.62 -13.75
CA VAL A 720 -20.04 -34.17 -13.46
C VAL A 720 -21.24 -33.59 -14.20
N GLY A 721 -22.21 -33.09 -13.44
CA GLY A 721 -23.46 -32.48 -13.90
C GLY A 721 -24.60 -32.74 -12.91
N PRO A 722 -25.67 -31.93 -12.88
CA PRO A 722 -26.85 -32.23 -12.07
C PRO A 722 -27.42 -33.60 -12.50
N ASN A 723 -27.46 -34.57 -11.58
CA ASN A 723 -27.94 -35.95 -11.75
C ASN A 723 -27.00 -36.97 -12.43
N ALA A 724 -25.70 -36.69 -12.54
CA ALA A 724 -24.77 -37.70 -13.07
C ALA A 724 -24.42 -38.76 -12.00
N GLN A 725 -24.61 -40.05 -12.30
CA GLN A 725 -24.24 -41.17 -11.41
C GLN A 725 -23.23 -42.09 -12.09
N ALA A 726 -22.24 -42.57 -11.34
CA ALA A 726 -21.30 -43.61 -11.78
C ALA A 726 -21.41 -44.83 -10.86
N THR A 727 -21.66 -46.00 -11.45
CA THR A 727 -21.87 -47.25 -10.70
C THR A 727 -20.77 -48.26 -11.03
N THR A 728 -20.11 -48.82 -10.01
CA THR A 728 -19.12 -49.89 -10.17
C THR A 728 -19.74 -51.24 -9.90
N THR A 729 -19.79 -52.12 -10.90
CA THR A 729 -20.16 -53.53 -10.71
C THR A 729 -18.94 -54.29 -10.21
N LYS A 730 -18.87 -54.55 -8.89
CA LYS A 730 -17.81 -55.36 -8.31
C LYS A 730 -18.19 -56.85 -8.45
N THR A 731 -17.72 -57.50 -9.52
CA THR A 731 -17.90 -58.95 -9.68
C THR A 731 -17.06 -59.66 -8.61
N ALA A 732 -17.72 -60.32 -7.65
CA ALA A 732 -17.04 -61.18 -6.68
C ALA A 732 -16.57 -62.48 -7.34
N PRO A 733 -15.35 -62.99 -7.04
CA PRO A 733 -14.90 -64.26 -7.58
C PRO A 733 -15.62 -65.43 -6.88
N ALA A 734 -16.06 -66.41 -7.67
CA ALA A 734 -16.72 -67.62 -7.19
C ALA A 734 -15.77 -68.49 -6.34
N PRO A 735 -16.26 -69.16 -5.27
CA PRO A 735 -15.43 -70.05 -4.47
C PRO A 735 -15.16 -71.37 -5.22
N ALA A 736 -13.91 -71.84 -5.14
CA ALA A 736 -13.46 -73.08 -5.78
C ALA A 736 -14.09 -74.33 -5.11
N PRO A 737 -14.43 -75.38 -5.87
CA PRO A 737 -14.94 -76.64 -5.33
C PRO A 737 -13.83 -77.40 -4.58
N GLN A 738 -14.22 -78.04 -3.46
CA GLN A 738 -13.35 -78.81 -2.56
C GLN A 738 -12.84 -80.10 -3.17
#